data_AF-A0A2E2KQJ3-F1
#
_entry.id   AF-A0A2E2KQJ3-F1
#
_cell.length_a   1.000
_cell.length_b   1.000
_cell.length_c   1.000
_cell.angle_alpha   90.00
_cell.angle_beta   90.00
_cell.angle_gamma   90.00
#
_symmetry.space_group_name_H-M   'P 1'
#
loop_
_entity.id
_entity.type
_entity.pdbx_description
1 polymer ?
#
loop_
_entity_poly.entity_id
_entity_poly.type
_entity_poly.pdbx_seq_one_letter_code
_entity_poly.pdbx_strand_id
1 'polypeptide(L)'
;MKKRLVIIGNGMATGRLLQRLSERAANQFDITVFGEEPGGSYNRVLLSNLLSGELSMDKVITLSTQWYAEQGIKLHSQDPVETIDRSQKLIISEKGIRVNYDYLVIATGSYPTVLPIPGAELDGVMSFRTLKDVALMQDVATKKKHAVVIGGGFLGLEAAEGLRVQGMDVTLLHRGNFLLDNQLDETAGKMLLNSLEERGIKFRLAANTQELEGSDSVESVLLATGERLPADLVVTAIGVTPNKALAVDTELNCQRGILVNAQMQTSDQNIFSLGECCQFESFTYGLVAPIWQQADILVSSLLNEAGEYKEQAVATQLKISGIELFSCGSLIDTPDTETLVYHDVKHNEYRKLWLKDNRLVGAVLYGDTREGQWYFDQLKQNNDLSANRQQLLFGSPFCSQDTQTQEMGISSMATTNSSSNKKQLVVIGNGMVGHHFIENFVENEVAGEYEIHILAEESRAAYDRVHLSEYFGDSTYEDLCLVEDNFYNTHGVQLHLSEGATQIDRDAKQVITEQATYPYDTLVLATGSYPFVPPIPGNDGDACFVYRTLEDLDKIQACASNASTGVVVGGGLLGLEAANALKALGLKAHVVEFAPRLMPVQLDEDGGELLKKKIEALDVDVHCNKATTEIIPGESHTYRMNFSDGSFLETDLILFSAGIRPQDALARSSELEIGERGGILVNDQCLTSDPSIYAIGECALWNNQIFGLVAPGYTMAKTAVANISGDEAAFTGADMSTKLKLLGVDVGSIGDAHGKTPGSISYRYLDEDEQVYYRIVVSEDRTKLLGSVLVGDNSKYDTLLQYALNGIDLPEKPQALILPSMDGSAAPALGPDALPDEATICSCLNVTKGQICCSIDEGATSVADVKDVTKAASGCGGCAAMLKSVVDCELEKRGVEVCTDLCEHFAYTREELYHIIRVEGIRSYSELLEKHGKGLGCEICKPTAGSILASCWNEHIMDEPHVSLQDTNDTFMANMQKNGTYSIVPRIAGGEITPDKLIVLGQVAKKYSLYTKITGGQRVDLFGAQLHELPLIWKELVDAGFETGHAYGKSLRTVKSCVGSTWCRFGVNDSAGMAIKLENRYKGLRSPHKIKFAVSGCTRECAEAQSKDIGVIATENGWNLYVCGNGGMKPRHADLFATDLDDETLIKYIDRVLMFYVKTGDRLQRTSVWMDNMEGGLDYLKDVVIEDKLNIAEELESQMSHVVDTYQCEWKSTLEDEDKLKRFRSVVNSDQQADPQIVHIMERDQVRPA
;
A
#
# COMPACT_ATOMS: atom_id res chain seq x y z
N MET A 1 48.82 0.59 -4.22
CA MET A 1 48.44 1.52 -3.13
C MET A 1 47.13 2.17 -3.53
N LYS A 2 46.16 2.26 -2.61
CA LYS A 2 44.94 3.05 -2.83
C LYS A 2 45.34 4.52 -3.00
N LYS A 3 44.71 5.25 -3.91
CA LYS A 3 44.94 6.69 -4.05
C LYS A 3 44.24 7.42 -2.89
N ARG A 4 44.89 8.39 -2.27
CA ARG A 4 44.30 9.17 -1.18
C ARG A 4 43.32 10.18 -1.75
N LEU A 5 42.05 10.07 -1.39
CA LEU A 5 41.00 11.00 -1.77
C LEU A 5 40.58 11.78 -0.54
N VAL A 6 40.82 13.09 -0.53
CA VAL A 6 40.34 13.96 0.54
C VAL A 6 39.12 14.73 0.06
N ILE A 7 38.09 14.86 0.89
CA ILE A 7 36.88 15.63 0.61
C ILE A 7 36.69 16.66 1.72
N ILE A 8 36.50 17.93 1.33
CA ILE A 8 36.27 19.04 2.25
C ILE A 8 34.80 19.45 2.15
N GLY A 9 34.05 19.27 3.23
CA GLY A 9 32.61 19.48 3.31
C GLY A 9 31.83 18.16 3.39
N ASN A 10 30.86 18.09 4.29
CA ASN A 10 30.10 16.88 4.59
C ASN A 10 28.58 17.00 4.33
N GLY A 11 28.19 17.81 3.33
CA GLY A 11 26.79 18.02 2.97
C GLY A 11 26.20 16.91 2.08
N MET A 12 25.02 17.17 1.51
CA MET A 12 24.32 16.23 0.62
C MET A 12 25.13 15.86 -0.63
N ALA A 13 25.91 16.81 -1.15
CA ALA A 13 26.75 16.59 -2.32
C ALA A 13 27.82 15.51 -2.04
N THR A 14 28.52 15.63 -0.91
CA THR A 14 29.46 14.63 -0.42
C THR A 14 28.76 13.30 -0.13
N GLY A 15 27.58 13.33 0.50
CA GLY A 15 26.84 12.11 0.78
C GLY A 15 26.51 11.32 -0.50
N ARG A 16 26.05 12.01 -1.55
CA ARG A 16 25.82 11.38 -2.86
C ARG A 16 27.11 10.85 -3.48
N LEU A 17 28.18 11.63 -3.47
CA LEU A 17 29.48 11.22 -4.00
C LEU A 17 29.99 9.95 -3.32
N LEU A 18 29.88 9.89 -1.99
CA LEU A 18 30.33 8.74 -1.22
C LEU A 18 29.48 7.49 -1.50
N GLN A 19 28.16 7.61 -1.60
CA GLN A 19 27.30 6.50 -2.02
C GLN A 19 27.72 5.93 -3.38
N ARG A 20 27.93 6.81 -4.37
CA ARG A 20 28.37 6.40 -5.72
C ARG A 20 29.76 5.80 -5.74
N LEU A 21 30.69 6.31 -4.94
CA LEU A 21 32.03 5.75 -4.79
C LEU A 21 31.99 4.39 -4.08
N SER A 22 31.14 4.20 -3.08
CA SER A 22 30.94 2.90 -2.43
C SER A 22 30.36 1.87 -3.41
N GLU A 23 29.40 2.26 -4.25
CA GLU A 23 28.81 1.38 -5.28
C GLU A 23 29.81 0.98 -6.37
N ARG A 24 30.61 1.94 -6.87
CA ARG A 24 31.41 1.77 -8.10
C ARG A 24 32.91 1.56 -7.86
N ALA A 25 33.40 1.92 -6.68
CA ALA A 25 34.83 2.12 -6.42
C ALA A 25 35.28 1.82 -4.98
N ALA A 26 34.56 0.96 -4.24
CA ALA A 26 34.75 0.68 -2.79
C ALA A 26 36.19 0.41 -2.32
N ASN A 27 37.11 0.05 -3.23
CA ASN A 27 38.50 -0.29 -2.91
C ASN A 27 39.58 0.52 -3.64
N GLN A 28 39.23 1.57 -4.39
CA GLN A 28 40.22 2.33 -5.17
C GLN A 28 40.87 3.47 -4.39
N PHE A 29 40.14 4.04 -3.41
CA PHE A 29 40.56 5.23 -2.68
C PHE A 29 40.71 4.99 -1.18
N ASP A 30 41.66 5.68 -0.54
CA ASP A 30 41.69 5.90 0.92
C ASP A 30 41.05 7.26 1.17
N ILE A 31 39.79 7.25 1.65
CA ILE A 31 38.95 8.45 1.67
C ILE A 31 38.98 9.11 3.04
N THR A 32 39.22 10.41 3.08
CA THR A 32 39.14 11.23 4.29
C THR A 32 38.20 12.41 4.04
N VAL A 33 37.23 12.63 4.91
CA VAL A 33 36.21 13.67 4.80
C VAL A 33 36.33 14.61 5.99
N PHE A 34 36.36 15.91 5.73
CA PHE A 34 36.31 16.95 6.77
C PHE A 34 34.97 17.68 6.71
N GLY A 35 34.34 17.92 7.86
CA GLY A 35 33.07 18.63 7.96
C GLY A 35 33.07 19.63 9.11
N GLU A 36 32.51 20.81 8.88
CA GLU A 36 32.33 21.85 9.91
C GLU A 36 31.19 21.54 10.89
N GLU A 37 30.15 20.83 10.42
CA GLU A 37 28.98 20.47 11.21
C GLU A 37 29.18 19.15 11.97
N PRO A 38 28.49 18.95 13.12
CA PRO A 38 28.51 17.67 13.84
C PRO A 38 27.81 16.56 13.07
N GLY A 39 28.25 15.34 13.31
CA GLY A 39 27.58 14.14 12.83
C GLY A 39 27.92 13.79 11.38
N GLY A 40 27.04 12.98 10.78
CA GLY A 40 27.15 12.55 9.40
C GLY A 40 26.38 13.46 8.43
N SER A 41 26.31 13.08 7.16
CA SER A 41 25.58 13.84 6.15
C SER A 41 24.07 13.72 6.35
N TYR A 42 23.33 14.80 6.06
CA TYR A 42 21.87 14.86 6.23
C TYR A 42 21.20 15.61 5.07
N ASN A 43 19.90 15.36 4.87
CA ASN A 43 19.09 15.97 3.83
C ASN A 43 18.62 17.36 4.25
N ARG A 44 19.35 18.39 3.81
CA ARG A 44 19.08 19.79 4.16
C ARG A 44 17.75 20.31 3.59
N VAL A 45 17.18 19.64 2.58
CA VAL A 45 15.88 20.01 2.00
C VAL A 45 14.69 19.54 2.85
N LEU A 46 14.95 18.85 3.97
CA LEU A 46 13.91 18.39 4.91
C LEU A 46 13.93 19.18 6.23
N LEU A 47 14.77 20.21 6.35
CA LEU A 47 14.84 21.01 7.58
C LEU A 47 13.55 21.78 7.87
N SER A 48 12.79 22.15 6.83
CA SER A 48 11.48 22.78 6.96
C SER A 48 10.43 21.82 7.53
N ASN A 49 10.39 20.56 7.06
CA ASN A 49 9.54 19.51 7.63
C ASN A 49 9.94 19.15 9.09
N LEU A 50 11.24 19.20 9.41
CA LEU A 50 11.70 19.04 10.79
C LEU A 50 11.26 20.23 11.66
N LEU A 51 11.33 21.45 11.13
CA LEU A 51 10.88 22.66 11.83
C LEU A 51 9.37 22.64 12.10
N SER A 52 8.54 22.23 11.12
CA SER A 52 7.08 22.11 11.29
C SER A 52 6.67 20.96 12.23
N GLY A 53 7.57 20.00 12.48
CA GLY A 53 7.31 18.82 13.32
C GLY A 53 6.72 17.62 12.56
N GLU A 54 6.64 17.70 11.23
CA GLU A 54 6.20 16.59 10.36
C GLU A 54 7.22 15.43 10.33
N LEU A 55 8.51 15.72 10.51
CA LEU A 55 9.57 14.71 10.54
C LEU A 55 10.40 14.80 11.82
N SER A 56 10.92 13.66 12.27
CA SER A 56 11.90 13.56 13.36
C SER A 56 13.34 13.66 12.85
N MET A 57 14.27 14.07 13.72
CA MET A 57 15.68 14.34 13.35
C MET A 57 16.38 13.13 12.70
N ASP A 58 16.06 11.90 13.11
CA ASP A 58 16.60 10.67 12.55
C ASP A 58 16.22 10.47 11.07
N LYS A 59 15.05 10.95 10.65
CA LYS A 59 14.59 10.87 9.25
C LYS A 59 15.28 11.88 8.33
N VAL A 60 15.94 12.88 8.91
CA VAL A 60 16.70 13.88 8.14
C VAL A 60 18.12 13.41 7.84
N ILE A 61 18.70 12.52 8.67
CA ILE A 61 20.07 12.02 8.50
C ILE A 61 20.13 11.05 7.31
N THR A 62 21.00 11.33 6.34
CA THR A 62 21.16 10.50 5.13
C THR A 62 22.29 9.49 5.27
N LEU A 63 23.41 9.88 5.89
CA LEU A 63 24.54 9.00 6.18
C LEU A 63 24.98 9.26 7.61
N SER A 64 24.79 8.29 8.50
CA SER A 64 25.19 8.41 9.91
C SER A 64 26.72 8.39 10.07
N THR A 65 27.26 8.89 11.18
CA THR A 65 28.71 8.78 11.47
C THR A 65 29.20 7.33 11.46
N GLN A 66 28.33 6.40 11.87
CA GLN A 66 28.58 4.97 11.84
C GLN A 66 28.78 4.46 10.40
N TRP A 67 27.99 4.96 9.44
CA TRP A 67 28.14 4.59 8.03
C TRP A 67 29.53 4.95 7.47
N TYR A 68 30.08 6.13 7.81
CA TYR A 68 31.43 6.51 7.37
C TYR A 68 32.48 5.52 7.91
N ALA A 69 32.35 5.12 9.17
CA ALA A 69 33.25 4.15 9.79
C ALA A 69 33.15 2.77 9.11
N GLU A 70 31.94 2.29 8.80
CA GLU A 70 31.71 1.01 8.11
C GLU A 70 32.28 0.99 6.70
N GLN A 71 32.24 2.12 5.99
CA GLN A 71 32.82 2.26 4.65
C GLN A 71 34.35 2.49 4.66
N GLY A 72 34.99 2.48 5.83
CA GLY A 72 36.42 2.76 5.98
C GLY A 72 36.80 4.20 5.61
N ILE A 73 35.85 5.12 5.68
CA ILE A 73 36.03 6.54 5.37
C ILE A 73 36.36 7.28 6.67
N LYS A 74 37.48 8.00 6.68
CA LYS A 74 37.90 8.78 7.85
C LYS A 74 37.11 10.09 7.89
N LEU A 75 36.10 10.19 8.75
CA LEU A 75 35.33 11.41 8.96
C LEU A 75 35.90 12.24 10.13
N HIS A 76 36.30 13.47 9.84
CA HIS A 76 36.64 14.50 10.81
C HIS A 76 35.50 15.52 10.87
N SER A 77 34.56 15.32 11.80
CA SER A 77 33.43 16.23 12.03
C SER A 77 33.79 17.34 13.02
N GLN A 78 33.11 18.48 12.92
CA GLN A 78 33.43 19.71 13.64
C GLN A 78 34.91 20.08 13.54
N ASP A 79 35.51 19.88 12.37
CA ASP A 79 36.92 20.15 12.13
C ASP A 79 37.07 20.69 10.69
N PRO A 80 36.72 21.97 10.46
CA PRO A 80 36.84 22.58 9.15
C PRO A 80 38.31 22.59 8.69
N VAL A 81 38.51 22.52 7.38
CA VAL A 81 39.84 22.69 6.78
C VAL A 81 40.17 24.18 6.73
N GLU A 82 41.36 24.56 7.20
CA GLU A 82 41.83 25.96 7.18
C GLU A 82 42.78 26.23 6.01
N THR A 83 43.58 25.24 5.59
CA THR A 83 44.64 25.46 4.59
C THR A 83 44.78 24.27 3.66
N ILE A 84 44.99 24.54 2.37
CA ILE A 84 45.39 23.55 1.36
C ILE A 84 46.75 23.96 0.78
N ASP A 85 47.80 23.18 1.02
CA ASP A 85 49.09 23.33 0.35
C ASP A 85 49.11 22.48 -0.92
N ARG A 86 48.89 23.14 -2.06
CA ARG A 86 48.87 22.51 -3.38
C ARG A 86 50.22 21.95 -3.80
N SER A 87 51.31 22.59 -3.38
CA SER A 87 52.67 22.18 -3.75
C SER A 87 53.07 20.85 -3.11
N GLN A 88 52.63 20.64 -1.86
CA GLN A 88 52.87 19.41 -1.09
C GLN A 88 51.71 18.40 -1.20
N LYS A 89 50.62 18.76 -1.90
CA LYS A 89 49.33 18.05 -1.89
C LYS A 89 48.90 17.67 -0.47
N LEU A 90 48.73 18.68 0.37
CA LEU A 90 48.45 18.54 1.80
C LEU A 90 47.30 19.46 2.22
N ILE A 91 46.41 19.01 3.10
CA ILE A 91 45.45 19.86 3.80
C ILE A 91 45.79 19.95 5.29
N ILE A 92 45.41 21.05 5.92
CA ILE A 92 45.53 21.29 7.36
C ILE A 92 44.17 21.73 7.91
N SER A 93 43.63 21.00 8.90
CA SER A 93 42.40 21.37 9.59
C SER A 93 42.63 22.31 10.77
N GLU A 94 41.55 22.93 11.26
CA GLU A 94 41.57 23.82 12.45
C GLU A 94 42.14 23.12 13.69
N LYS A 95 41.86 21.82 13.88
CA LYS A 95 42.46 21.02 14.96
C LYS A 95 43.92 20.63 14.69
N GLY A 96 44.52 21.12 13.61
CA GLY A 96 45.92 20.89 13.23
C GLY A 96 46.19 19.54 12.56
N ILE A 97 45.16 18.83 12.09
CA ILE A 97 45.33 17.54 11.41
C ILE A 97 45.89 17.79 10.01
N ARG A 98 46.99 17.12 9.67
CA ARG A 98 47.67 17.25 8.38
C ARG A 98 47.47 15.98 7.56
N VAL A 99 46.80 16.08 6.40
CA VAL A 99 46.50 14.93 5.54
C VAL A 99 46.96 15.18 4.11
N ASN A 100 47.80 14.29 3.58
CA ASN A 100 48.20 14.34 2.18
C ASN A 100 47.13 13.73 1.27
N TYR A 101 46.98 14.28 0.08
CA TYR A 101 46.03 13.81 -0.92
C TYR A 101 46.70 13.47 -2.25
N ASP A 102 46.12 12.50 -2.97
CA ASP A 102 46.41 12.28 -4.38
C ASP A 102 45.34 12.99 -5.23
N TYR A 103 44.09 12.96 -4.77
CA TYR A 103 42.96 13.75 -5.26
C TYR A 103 42.26 14.48 -4.11
N LEU A 104 41.79 15.70 -4.36
CA LEU A 104 41.05 16.52 -3.41
C LEU A 104 39.71 16.94 -4.02
N VAL A 105 38.63 16.87 -3.25
CA VAL A 105 37.30 17.37 -3.63
C VAL A 105 36.90 18.47 -2.66
N ILE A 106 36.63 19.67 -3.17
CA ILE A 106 36.08 20.77 -2.39
C ILE A 106 34.55 20.77 -2.57
N ALA A 107 33.84 20.38 -1.51
CA ALA A 107 32.39 20.24 -1.44
C ALA A 107 31.80 21.06 -0.26
N THR A 108 32.32 22.26 -0.07
CA THR A 108 32.07 23.18 1.06
C THR A 108 30.69 23.85 1.05
N GLY A 109 29.87 23.60 0.03
CA GLY A 109 28.52 24.13 -0.07
C GLY A 109 28.47 25.65 -0.18
N SER A 110 27.54 26.26 0.55
CA SER A 110 27.30 27.70 0.54
C SER A 110 26.95 28.22 1.93
N TYR A 111 27.16 29.52 2.13
CA TYR A 111 26.72 30.24 3.34
C TYR A 111 25.43 31.01 3.07
N PRO A 112 24.53 31.14 4.07
CA PRO A 112 23.42 32.08 4.00
C PRO A 112 23.93 33.50 3.75
N THR A 113 23.25 34.24 2.90
CA THR A 113 23.59 35.63 2.64
C THR A 113 23.14 36.48 3.84
N VAL A 114 24.08 37.18 4.47
CA VAL A 114 23.81 38.05 5.62
C VAL A 114 23.17 39.36 5.14
N LEU A 115 22.17 39.83 5.87
CA LEU A 115 21.49 41.09 5.59
C LEU A 115 22.38 42.28 6.01
N PRO A 116 22.83 43.15 5.10
CA PRO A 116 23.81 44.19 5.42
C PRO A 116 23.12 45.47 5.92
N ILE A 117 22.41 45.38 7.05
CA ILE A 117 21.70 46.51 7.69
C ILE A 117 22.06 46.61 9.18
N PRO A 118 21.88 47.77 9.82
CA PRO A 118 22.11 47.91 11.26
C PRO A 118 21.22 46.96 12.06
N GLY A 119 21.78 46.34 13.10
CA GLY A 119 21.10 45.40 14.00
C GLY A 119 21.02 43.96 13.49
N ALA A 120 21.65 43.62 12.36
CA ALA A 120 21.74 42.24 11.84
C ALA A 120 22.51 41.30 12.78
N GLU A 121 23.28 41.86 13.71
CA GLU A 121 24.06 41.18 14.74
C GLU A 121 23.34 40.97 16.08
N LEU A 122 22.09 41.46 16.22
CA LEU A 122 21.31 41.33 17.46
C LEU A 122 20.95 39.87 17.77
N ASP A 123 20.86 39.54 19.06
CA ASP A 123 20.38 38.23 19.49
C ASP A 123 18.93 38.01 19.01
N GLY A 124 18.63 36.83 18.46
CA GLY A 124 17.33 36.53 17.85
C GLY A 124 17.26 36.85 16.36
N VAL A 125 18.31 37.40 15.75
CA VAL A 125 18.48 37.45 14.29
C VAL A 125 19.29 36.25 13.84
N MET A 126 18.76 35.46 12.91
CA MET A 126 19.42 34.25 12.44
C MET A 126 19.12 33.92 10.98
N SER A 127 19.91 33.00 10.42
CA SER A 127 19.63 32.36 9.14
C SER A 127 19.01 30.98 9.33
N PHE A 128 18.41 30.44 8.28
CA PHE A 128 17.87 29.08 8.29
C PHE A 128 18.66 28.18 7.34
N ARG A 129 19.54 27.31 7.85
CA ARG A 129 20.38 26.45 6.99
C ARG A 129 20.77 25.11 7.60
N THR A 130 20.91 25.03 8.90
CA THR A 130 21.50 23.88 9.61
C THR A 130 20.52 23.25 10.60
N LEU A 131 20.83 22.04 11.08
CA LEU A 131 20.10 21.42 12.19
C LEU A 131 20.13 22.28 13.47
N LYS A 132 21.23 23.01 13.69
CA LYS A 132 21.36 23.94 14.81
C LYS A 132 20.36 25.10 14.69
N ASP A 133 20.13 25.58 13.47
CA ASP A 133 19.18 26.66 13.22
C ASP A 133 17.74 26.19 13.53
N VAL A 134 17.35 24.99 13.07
CA VAL A 134 16.03 24.41 13.39
C VAL A 134 15.82 24.34 14.91
N ALA A 135 16.80 23.78 15.63
CA ALA A 135 16.69 23.62 17.08
C ALA A 135 16.54 24.97 17.81
N LEU A 136 17.27 25.99 17.37
CA LEU A 136 17.16 27.35 17.92
C LEU A 136 15.79 27.96 17.61
N MET A 137 15.30 27.82 16.38
CA MET A 137 13.99 28.32 15.97
C MET A 137 12.85 27.68 16.76
N GLN A 138 12.90 26.36 16.96
CA GLN A 138 11.93 25.64 17.79
C GLN A 138 11.98 26.09 19.26
N ASP A 139 13.18 26.23 19.83
CA ASP A 139 13.35 26.72 21.21
C ASP A 139 12.79 28.14 21.38
N VAL A 140 13.04 29.04 20.43
CA VAL A 140 12.49 30.41 20.46
C VAL A 140 10.97 30.39 20.30
N ALA A 141 10.43 29.59 19.39
CA ALA A 141 8.98 29.46 19.18
C ALA A 141 8.22 29.01 20.45
N THR A 142 8.84 28.20 21.32
CA THR A 142 8.21 27.81 22.60
C THR A 142 8.15 28.94 23.64
N LYS A 143 8.98 29.97 23.50
CA LYS A 143 9.17 31.03 24.52
C LYS A 143 8.61 32.38 24.08
N LYS A 144 8.51 32.60 22.77
CA LYS A 144 8.26 33.89 22.14
C LYS A 144 7.09 33.79 21.16
N LYS A 145 6.58 34.95 20.70
CA LYS A 145 5.34 34.98 19.91
C LYS A 145 5.52 35.54 18.52
N HIS A 146 6.37 36.55 18.31
CA HIS A 146 6.42 37.25 17.05
C HIS A 146 7.64 36.87 16.23
N ALA A 147 7.43 36.37 15.01
CA ALA A 147 8.51 36.08 14.07
C ALA A 147 8.38 36.93 12.80
N VAL A 148 9.51 37.45 12.33
CA VAL A 148 9.62 38.09 11.03
C VAL A 148 10.55 37.28 10.14
N VAL A 149 10.07 36.84 8.98
CA VAL A 149 10.89 36.13 7.99
C VAL A 149 11.22 37.08 6.84
N ILE A 150 12.50 37.27 6.55
CA ILE A 150 12.97 38.16 5.49
C ILE A 150 13.40 37.30 4.29
N GLY A 151 12.56 37.27 3.25
CA GLY A 151 12.77 36.52 2.02
C GLY A 151 11.54 35.69 1.63
N GLY A 152 11.00 35.94 0.43
CA GLY A 152 9.86 35.21 -0.15
C GLY A 152 10.26 34.11 -1.14
N GLY A 153 11.46 33.54 -0.96
CA GLY A 153 11.93 32.35 -1.69
C GLY A 153 11.40 31.06 -1.04
N PHE A 154 11.64 29.88 -1.66
CA PHE A 154 11.19 28.58 -1.14
C PHE A 154 11.46 28.42 0.37
N LEU A 155 12.72 28.60 0.75
CA LEU A 155 13.17 28.42 2.13
C LEU A 155 12.54 29.42 3.11
N GLY A 156 12.27 30.65 2.66
CA GLY A 156 11.63 31.66 3.50
C GLY A 156 10.15 31.36 3.72
N LEU A 157 9.45 30.92 2.67
CA LEU A 157 8.05 30.50 2.77
C LEU A 157 7.91 29.27 3.66
N GLU A 158 8.77 28.27 3.47
CA GLU A 158 8.81 27.06 4.28
C GLU A 158 9.16 27.35 5.75
N ALA A 159 10.08 28.28 6.02
CA ALA A 159 10.38 28.73 7.38
C ALA A 159 9.19 29.46 8.02
N ALA A 160 8.49 30.31 7.26
CA ALA A 160 7.34 31.04 7.74
C ALA A 160 6.21 30.08 8.12
N GLU A 161 5.92 29.09 7.28
CA GLU A 161 4.91 28.07 7.60
C GLU A 161 5.34 27.19 8.78
N GLY A 162 6.61 26.76 8.83
CA GLY A 162 7.13 25.98 9.95
C GLY A 162 6.98 26.72 11.29
N LEU A 163 7.33 28.01 11.35
CA LEU A 163 7.17 28.82 12.56
C LEU A 163 5.69 29.07 12.92
N ARG A 164 4.82 29.22 11.92
CA ARG A 164 3.38 29.38 12.13
C ARG A 164 2.78 28.11 12.75
N VAL A 165 3.15 26.93 12.24
CA VAL A 165 2.74 25.62 12.80
C VAL A 165 3.24 25.46 14.24
N GLN A 166 4.43 25.97 14.55
CA GLN A 166 4.96 26.04 15.92
C GLN A 166 4.25 27.09 16.82
N GLY A 167 3.25 27.80 16.30
CA GLY A 167 2.38 28.70 17.06
C GLY A 167 2.83 30.16 17.11
N MET A 168 3.80 30.57 16.29
CA MET A 168 4.22 31.97 16.21
C MET A 168 3.29 32.80 15.32
N ASP A 169 3.16 34.10 15.63
CA ASP A 169 2.57 35.11 14.76
C ASP A 169 3.64 35.57 13.75
N VAL A 170 3.52 35.10 12.51
CA VAL A 170 4.55 35.24 11.48
C VAL A 170 4.21 36.35 10.49
N THR A 171 5.15 37.26 10.27
CA THR A 171 5.11 38.22 9.16
C THR A 171 6.29 37.97 8.21
N LEU A 172 6.02 37.70 6.94
CA LEU A 172 7.03 37.55 5.90
C LEU A 172 7.22 38.86 5.13
N LEU A 173 8.48 39.29 5.01
CA LEU A 173 8.92 40.44 4.23
C LEU A 173 9.55 39.97 2.93
N HIS A 174 9.14 40.56 1.82
CA HIS A 174 9.76 40.31 0.53
C HIS A 174 9.92 41.61 -0.24
N ARG A 175 11.12 41.80 -0.82
CA ARG A 175 11.45 42.98 -1.63
C ARG A 175 10.72 42.99 -2.97
N GLY A 176 10.40 41.81 -3.51
CA GLY A 176 9.69 41.66 -4.77
C GLY A 176 8.21 41.98 -4.61
N ASN A 177 7.54 42.20 -5.74
CA ASN A 177 6.12 42.55 -5.76
C ASN A 177 5.21 41.31 -5.60
N PHE A 178 5.76 40.10 -5.68
CA PHE A 178 5.07 38.83 -5.53
C PHE A 178 6.06 37.74 -5.05
N LEU A 179 5.56 36.62 -4.55
CA LEU A 179 6.36 35.55 -3.96
C LEU A 179 7.00 34.66 -5.04
N LEU A 180 8.15 34.03 -4.72
CA LEU A 180 8.90 33.19 -5.66
C LEU A 180 9.17 33.87 -7.01
N ASP A 181 9.58 35.14 -7.00
CA ASP A 181 9.78 36.01 -8.18
C ASP A 181 10.82 35.54 -9.20
N ASN A 182 11.54 34.44 -8.93
CA ASN A 182 12.44 33.77 -9.87
C ASN A 182 11.88 32.45 -10.43
N GLN A 183 10.80 31.92 -9.84
CA GLN A 183 10.20 30.63 -10.20
C GLN A 183 8.74 30.73 -10.62
N LEU A 184 8.08 31.84 -10.35
CA LEU A 184 6.70 32.09 -10.73
C LEU A 184 6.60 33.35 -11.56
N ASP A 185 5.51 33.44 -12.31
CA ASP A 185 5.03 34.72 -12.79
C ASP A 185 4.19 35.42 -11.70
N GLU A 186 3.83 36.68 -11.95
CA GLU A 186 3.08 37.48 -10.99
C GLU A 186 1.71 36.87 -10.63
N THR A 187 1.07 36.15 -11.56
CA THR A 187 -0.25 35.54 -11.35
C THR A 187 -0.16 34.41 -10.33
N ALA A 188 0.67 33.40 -10.61
CA ALA A 188 0.88 32.30 -9.67
C ALA A 188 1.44 32.79 -8.33
N GLY A 189 2.30 33.82 -8.34
CA GLY A 189 2.82 34.43 -7.11
C GLY A 189 1.74 35.09 -6.24
N LYS A 190 0.68 35.65 -6.84
CA LYS A 190 -0.48 36.19 -6.10
C LYS A 190 -1.39 35.09 -5.57
N MET A 191 -1.58 34.02 -6.33
CA MET A 191 -2.34 32.87 -5.86
C MET A 191 -1.64 32.24 -4.64
N LEU A 192 -0.32 32.08 -4.71
CA LEU A 192 0.51 31.65 -3.58
C LEU A 192 0.38 32.55 -2.36
N LEU A 193 0.40 33.87 -2.58
CA LEU A 193 0.20 34.85 -1.51
C LEU A 193 -1.15 34.63 -0.81
N ASN A 194 -2.24 34.55 -1.58
CA ASN A 194 -3.59 34.38 -1.04
C ASN A 194 -3.70 33.09 -0.23
N SER A 195 -3.23 31.97 -0.78
CA SER A 195 -3.27 30.67 -0.09
C SER A 195 -2.49 30.65 1.23
N LEU A 196 -1.41 31.43 1.34
CA LEU A 196 -0.63 31.54 2.58
C LEU A 196 -1.20 32.56 3.56
N GLU A 197 -1.84 33.63 3.07
CA GLU A 197 -2.57 34.59 3.90
C GLU A 197 -3.79 33.97 4.57
N GLU A 198 -4.53 33.12 3.86
CA GLU A 198 -5.65 32.33 4.40
C GLU A 198 -5.23 31.42 5.55
N ARG A 199 -3.97 30.95 5.54
CA ARG A 199 -3.38 30.15 6.63
C ARG A 199 -2.97 30.98 7.84
N GLY A 200 -3.01 32.31 7.74
CA GLY A 200 -2.70 33.24 8.83
C GLY A 200 -1.27 33.80 8.81
N ILE A 201 -0.51 33.62 7.73
CA ILE A 201 0.79 34.30 7.56
C ILE A 201 0.54 35.72 7.03
N LYS A 202 1.16 36.72 7.65
CA LYS A 202 1.08 38.11 7.18
C LYS A 202 2.19 38.40 6.19
N PHE A 203 1.92 39.16 5.13
CA PHE A 203 2.95 39.53 4.17
C PHE A 203 3.16 41.06 4.09
N ARG A 204 4.39 41.45 3.78
CA ARG A 204 4.75 42.78 3.28
C ARG A 204 5.59 42.61 2.03
N LEU A 205 4.96 42.79 0.88
CA LEU A 205 5.59 42.79 -0.44
C LEU A 205 6.09 44.19 -0.78
N ALA A 206 7.00 44.29 -1.74
CA ALA A 206 7.71 45.53 -2.07
C ALA A 206 8.33 46.22 -0.84
N ALA A 207 8.66 45.43 0.20
CA ALA A 207 9.10 45.94 1.48
C ALA A 207 10.62 45.86 1.57
N ASN A 208 11.25 46.99 1.89
CA ASN A 208 12.68 47.07 2.15
C ASN A 208 12.90 47.24 3.65
N THR A 209 13.63 46.31 4.25
CA THR A 209 14.07 46.42 5.64
C THR A 209 15.14 47.48 5.76
N GLN A 210 14.95 48.45 6.65
CA GLN A 210 15.90 49.54 6.89
C GLN A 210 16.85 49.20 8.05
N GLU A 211 16.31 48.71 9.17
CA GLU A 211 17.05 48.49 10.41
C GLU A 211 16.34 47.42 11.25
N LEU A 212 17.11 46.60 11.97
CA LEU A 212 16.59 45.73 13.04
C LEU A 212 16.87 46.42 14.37
N GLU A 213 15.84 46.67 15.16
CA GLU A 213 15.96 47.45 16.38
C GLU A 213 15.81 46.59 17.62
N GLY A 214 16.67 46.87 18.60
CA GLY A 214 16.76 46.14 19.86
C GLY A 214 17.90 46.68 20.71
N SER A 215 17.87 46.37 22.01
CA SER A 215 18.95 46.74 22.94
C SER A 215 20.05 45.67 22.94
N ASP A 216 19.72 44.47 23.40
CA ASP A 216 20.59 43.28 23.38
C ASP A 216 20.06 42.20 22.40
N SER A 217 18.74 42.09 22.27
CA SER A 217 18.05 41.19 21.34
C SER A 217 17.13 41.96 20.42
N VAL A 218 16.79 41.39 19.26
CA VAL A 218 15.80 42.00 18.36
C VAL A 218 14.45 42.14 19.05
N GLU A 219 13.85 43.32 18.90
CA GLU A 219 12.52 43.65 19.44
C GLU A 219 11.57 44.07 18.31
N SER A 220 12.10 44.65 17.23
CA SER A 220 11.30 45.03 16.07
C SER A 220 12.11 45.17 14.78
N VAL A 221 11.41 45.12 13.65
CA VAL A 221 11.93 45.35 12.30
C VAL A 221 11.39 46.67 11.78
N LEU A 222 12.28 47.63 11.47
CA LEU A 222 11.93 48.90 10.85
C LEU A 222 12.02 48.77 9.33
N LEU A 223 10.92 49.07 8.64
CA LEU A 223 10.87 49.15 7.18
C LEU A 223 11.23 50.56 6.71
N ALA A 224 11.72 50.68 5.47
CA ALA A 224 12.04 51.96 4.84
C ALA A 224 10.82 52.91 4.69
N THR A 225 9.60 52.37 4.82
CA THR A 225 8.35 53.14 4.86
C THR A 225 8.12 53.84 6.20
N GLY A 226 8.89 53.50 7.23
CA GLY A 226 8.67 53.91 8.62
C GLY A 226 7.76 52.97 9.42
N GLU A 227 7.18 51.93 8.80
CA GLU A 227 6.42 50.89 9.52
C GLU A 227 7.36 50.08 10.41
N ARG A 228 6.90 49.79 11.64
CA ARG A 228 7.63 49.01 12.64
C ARG A 228 6.86 47.75 12.98
N LEU A 229 7.50 46.60 12.78
CA LEU A 229 6.91 45.29 13.04
C LEU A 229 7.52 44.68 14.30
N PRO A 230 6.73 44.23 15.28
CA PRO A 230 7.27 43.55 16.45
C PRO A 230 7.91 42.22 16.04
N ALA A 231 9.08 41.90 16.58
CA ALA A 231 9.79 40.67 16.28
C ALA A 231 10.62 40.21 17.49
N ASP A 232 10.35 38.99 17.96
CA ASP A 232 11.21 38.28 18.91
C ASP A 232 12.24 37.40 18.19
N LEU A 233 11.96 37.04 16.94
CA LEU A 233 12.78 36.22 16.07
C LEU A 233 12.78 36.82 14.67
N VAL A 234 13.95 37.03 14.09
CA VAL A 234 14.10 37.41 12.68
C VAL A 234 14.86 36.32 11.94
N VAL A 235 14.21 35.70 10.96
CA VAL A 235 14.82 34.67 10.11
C VAL A 235 15.15 35.25 8.75
N THR A 236 16.42 35.21 8.38
CA THR A 236 16.91 35.69 7.08
C THR A 236 17.01 34.52 6.09
N ALA A 237 16.29 34.65 4.97
CA ALA A 237 16.21 33.66 3.90
C ALA A 237 16.36 34.35 2.52
N ILE A 238 17.37 35.21 2.38
CA ILE A 238 17.60 36.07 1.21
C ILE A 238 18.58 35.47 0.18
N GLY A 239 18.74 34.14 0.18
CA GLY A 239 19.61 33.40 -0.71
C GLY A 239 20.95 32.99 -0.10
N VAL A 240 21.78 32.29 -0.88
CA VAL A 240 23.06 31.72 -0.44
C VAL A 240 24.22 32.15 -1.33
N THR A 241 25.43 32.12 -0.78
CA THR A 241 26.68 32.47 -1.46
C THR A 241 27.63 31.26 -1.47
N PRO A 242 28.15 30.82 -2.64
CA PRO A 242 29.10 29.70 -2.72
C PRO A 242 30.30 29.85 -1.79
N ASN A 243 30.60 28.83 -1.02
CA ASN A 243 31.73 28.82 -0.10
C ASN A 243 33.04 28.49 -0.85
N LYS A 244 33.72 29.52 -1.35
CA LYS A 244 34.95 29.42 -2.15
C LYS A 244 36.21 29.90 -1.45
N ALA A 245 36.14 30.25 -0.15
CA ALA A 245 37.25 30.90 0.57
C ALA A 245 38.55 30.10 0.46
N LEU A 246 38.50 28.80 0.78
CA LEU A 246 39.65 27.89 0.66
C LEU A 246 40.22 27.80 -0.75
N ALA A 247 39.38 27.90 -1.78
CA ALA A 247 39.85 27.84 -3.17
C ALA A 247 40.55 29.14 -3.59
N VAL A 248 40.06 30.30 -3.12
CA VAL A 248 40.70 31.61 -3.35
C VAL A 248 42.06 31.67 -2.68
N ASP A 249 42.15 31.25 -1.41
CA ASP A 249 43.40 31.26 -0.64
C ASP A 249 44.48 30.34 -1.23
N THR A 250 44.07 29.41 -2.11
CA THR A 250 44.93 28.40 -2.72
C THR A 250 45.15 28.65 -4.21
N GLU A 251 44.80 29.85 -4.67
CA GLU A 251 44.98 30.33 -6.04
C GLU A 251 44.32 29.43 -7.09
N LEU A 252 43.17 28.83 -6.74
CA LEU A 252 42.30 28.18 -7.71
C LEU A 252 41.45 29.23 -8.41
N ASN A 253 41.16 29.00 -9.70
CA ASN A 253 40.32 29.90 -10.47
C ASN A 253 38.92 29.97 -9.84
N CYS A 254 38.52 31.16 -9.40
CA CYS A 254 37.25 31.41 -8.76
C CYS A 254 36.58 32.65 -9.37
N GLN A 255 35.26 32.63 -9.46
CA GLN A 255 34.46 33.80 -9.81
C GLN A 255 33.35 34.00 -8.77
N ARG A 256 32.11 33.62 -9.06
CA ARG A 256 31.02 33.55 -8.08
C ARG A 256 31.19 32.33 -7.17
N GLY A 257 31.57 31.19 -7.75
CA GLY A 257 32.02 29.96 -7.06
C GLY A 257 33.40 29.49 -7.55
N ILE A 258 33.76 28.26 -7.23
CA ILE A 258 35.00 27.59 -7.66
C ILE A 258 34.82 27.11 -9.10
N LEU A 259 35.63 27.64 -10.04
CA LEU A 259 35.46 27.28 -11.45
C LEU A 259 35.88 25.84 -11.72
N VAL A 260 34.99 25.08 -12.38
CA VAL A 260 35.24 23.72 -12.83
C VAL A 260 35.01 23.53 -14.32
N ASN A 261 35.69 22.55 -14.92
CA ASN A 261 35.41 22.06 -16.27
C ASN A 261 34.29 21.01 -16.27
N ALA A 262 33.97 20.44 -17.44
CA ALA A 262 32.88 19.47 -17.59
C ALA A 262 33.15 18.14 -16.84
N GLN A 263 34.38 17.88 -16.41
CA GLN A 263 34.76 16.72 -15.58
C GLN A 263 34.81 17.07 -14.09
N MET A 264 34.23 18.21 -13.69
CA MET A 264 34.25 18.74 -12.32
C MET A 264 35.65 19.05 -11.77
N GLN A 265 36.66 19.15 -12.64
CA GLN A 265 38.03 19.50 -12.28
C GLN A 265 38.19 21.01 -12.20
N THR A 266 38.93 21.48 -11.20
CA THR A 266 39.32 22.89 -11.05
C THR A 266 40.50 23.25 -11.97
N SER A 267 41.08 24.44 -11.79
CA SER A 267 42.36 24.81 -12.43
C SER A 267 43.55 23.93 -12.03
N ASP A 268 43.41 23.06 -11.03
CA ASP A 268 44.37 22.02 -10.69
C ASP A 268 43.84 20.64 -11.07
N GLN A 269 44.63 19.86 -11.81
CA GLN A 269 44.21 18.53 -12.31
C GLN A 269 43.92 17.51 -11.20
N ASN A 270 44.39 17.75 -9.98
CA ASN A 270 44.17 16.84 -8.84
C ASN A 270 43.11 17.37 -7.88
N ILE A 271 42.50 18.52 -8.15
CA ILE A 271 41.50 19.14 -7.28
C ILE A 271 40.21 19.30 -8.06
N PHE A 272 39.13 18.78 -7.50
CA PHE A 272 37.78 18.84 -8.02
C PHE A 272 36.93 19.71 -7.09
N SER A 273 35.79 20.19 -7.59
CA SER A 273 34.79 20.83 -6.75
C SER A 273 33.42 20.20 -7.01
N LEU A 274 32.62 20.06 -5.95
CA LEU A 274 31.29 19.43 -6.01
C LEU A 274 30.22 20.22 -5.23
N GLY A 275 29.02 20.37 -5.80
CA GLY A 275 27.87 20.98 -5.11
C GLY A 275 27.76 22.50 -5.28
N GLU A 276 27.15 23.17 -4.28
CA GLU A 276 26.84 24.61 -4.36
C GLU A 276 28.09 25.51 -4.34
N CYS A 277 29.24 25.00 -3.89
CA CYS A 277 30.50 25.76 -3.92
C CYS A 277 31.07 25.90 -5.34
N CYS A 278 30.58 25.09 -6.29
CA CYS A 278 31.05 25.05 -7.66
C CYS A 278 30.46 26.14 -8.51
N GLN A 279 31.21 26.49 -9.55
CA GLN A 279 30.73 27.22 -10.70
C GLN A 279 31.18 26.51 -11.97
N PHE A 280 30.22 26.10 -12.80
CA PHE A 280 30.50 25.61 -14.15
C PHE A 280 30.04 26.69 -15.14
N GLU A 281 30.96 27.17 -15.96
CA GLU A 281 30.74 28.34 -16.84
C GLU A 281 30.20 29.55 -16.04
N SER A 282 28.99 30.03 -16.34
CA SER A 282 28.32 31.12 -15.61
C SER A 282 27.38 30.65 -14.51
N PHE A 283 27.19 29.33 -14.34
CA PHE A 283 26.16 28.75 -13.46
C PHE A 283 26.70 28.46 -12.06
N THR A 284 25.90 28.79 -11.06
CA THR A 284 26.08 28.41 -9.65
C THR A 284 24.84 27.68 -9.17
N TYR A 285 25.00 26.77 -8.21
CA TYR A 285 23.97 25.79 -7.89
C TYR A 285 23.34 26.02 -6.53
N GLY A 286 22.03 25.79 -6.44
CA GLY A 286 21.25 25.80 -5.20
C GLY A 286 20.15 24.74 -5.17
N LEU A 287 20.18 23.79 -6.11
CA LEU A 287 19.20 22.73 -6.28
C LEU A 287 19.90 21.37 -6.27
N VAL A 288 19.17 20.32 -5.87
CA VAL A 288 19.76 18.98 -5.67
C VAL A 288 20.02 18.25 -6.99
N ALA A 289 19.13 18.36 -7.98
CA ALA A 289 19.24 17.62 -9.24
C ALA A 289 20.57 17.88 -10.00
N PRO A 290 21.04 19.14 -10.17
CA PRO A 290 22.34 19.41 -10.77
C PRO A 290 23.49 18.79 -9.98
N ILE A 291 23.41 18.82 -8.65
CA ILE A 291 24.46 18.31 -7.76
C ILE A 291 24.58 16.78 -7.87
N TRP A 292 23.48 16.06 -8.06
CA TRP A 292 23.53 14.61 -8.30
C TRP A 292 24.24 14.26 -9.61
N GLN A 293 23.95 15.00 -10.68
CA GLN A 293 24.65 14.82 -11.95
C GLN A 293 26.15 15.15 -11.81
N GLN A 294 26.50 16.24 -11.10
CA GLN A 294 27.91 16.56 -10.81
C GLN A 294 28.61 15.42 -10.07
N ALA A 295 27.94 14.80 -9.08
CA ALA A 295 28.50 13.68 -8.32
C ALA A 295 28.75 12.47 -9.22
N ASP A 296 27.80 12.11 -10.09
CA ASP A 296 27.93 10.99 -11.03
C ASP A 296 29.10 11.23 -12.01
N ILE A 297 29.22 12.44 -12.56
CA ILE A 297 30.33 12.83 -13.45
C ILE A 297 31.69 12.85 -12.73
N LEU A 298 31.71 13.33 -11.49
CA LEU A 298 32.93 13.34 -10.68
C LEU A 298 33.41 11.93 -10.38
N VAL A 299 32.51 10.97 -10.10
CA VAL A 299 32.90 9.56 -9.93
C VAL A 299 33.53 9.01 -11.20
N SER A 300 32.90 9.21 -12.36
CA SER A 300 33.48 8.77 -13.63
C SER A 300 34.84 9.43 -13.91
N SER A 301 34.99 10.72 -13.56
CA SER A 301 36.27 11.43 -13.69
C SER A 301 37.37 10.88 -12.78
N LEU A 302 37.04 10.55 -11.53
CA LEU A 302 37.96 9.90 -10.58
C LEU A 302 38.37 8.48 -11.04
N LEU A 303 37.48 7.78 -11.74
CA LEU A 303 37.71 6.45 -12.31
C LEU A 303 38.39 6.47 -13.68
N ASN A 304 38.61 7.66 -14.28
CA ASN A 304 39.11 7.85 -15.65
C ASN A 304 38.20 7.24 -16.73
N GLU A 305 36.89 7.34 -16.51
CA GLU A 305 35.87 6.95 -17.47
C GLU A 305 35.38 8.18 -18.27
N ALA A 306 34.77 7.92 -19.41
CA ALA A 306 34.18 8.99 -20.22
C ALA A 306 32.90 9.54 -19.58
N GLY A 307 32.82 10.86 -19.44
CA GLY A 307 31.64 11.56 -18.94
C GLY A 307 31.86 13.08 -18.96
N GLU A 308 30.79 13.83 -19.24
CA GLU A 308 30.79 15.29 -19.23
C GLU A 308 29.53 15.82 -18.55
N TYR A 309 29.73 16.76 -17.64
CA TYR A 309 28.64 17.53 -17.04
C TYR A 309 28.08 18.49 -18.08
N LYS A 310 26.76 18.56 -18.13
CA LYS A 310 26.01 19.47 -19.00
C LYS A 310 24.97 20.15 -18.15
N GLU A 311 24.93 21.48 -18.21
CA GLU A 311 23.87 22.25 -17.58
C GLU A 311 22.53 21.88 -18.25
N GLN A 312 21.52 21.61 -17.41
CA GLN A 312 20.19 21.24 -17.86
C GLN A 312 19.16 22.01 -17.07
N ALA A 313 18.02 22.26 -17.70
CA ALA A 313 16.86 22.77 -16.98
C ALA A 313 16.47 21.81 -15.85
N VAL A 314 15.94 22.38 -14.78
CA VAL A 314 15.48 21.66 -13.59
C VAL A 314 14.05 22.06 -13.28
N ALA A 315 13.27 21.09 -12.83
CA ALA A 315 11.95 21.33 -12.27
C ALA A 315 12.08 21.69 -10.78
N THR A 316 11.19 22.56 -10.31
CA THR A 316 11.10 23.00 -8.92
C THR A 316 9.67 22.89 -8.42
N GLN A 317 9.53 22.50 -7.17
CA GLN A 317 8.26 22.35 -6.45
C GLN A 317 8.42 22.95 -5.04
N LEU A 318 7.32 23.48 -4.49
CA LEU A 318 7.27 24.03 -3.13
C LEU A 318 6.87 22.94 -2.13
N LYS A 319 7.49 22.92 -0.94
CA LYS A 319 7.22 21.91 0.10
C LYS A 319 6.38 22.47 1.23
N ILE A 320 5.21 22.97 0.89
CA ILE A 320 4.20 23.38 1.89
C ILE A 320 2.98 22.51 1.66
N SER A 321 2.66 21.68 2.66
CA SER A 321 1.54 20.74 2.62
C SER A 321 0.24 21.45 2.22
N GLY A 322 -0.44 20.96 1.18
CA GLY A 322 -1.67 21.55 0.62
C GLY A 322 -1.48 22.77 -0.27
N ILE A 323 -0.26 23.05 -0.77
CA ILE A 323 -0.01 24.01 -1.85
C ILE A 323 0.74 23.30 -2.97
N GLU A 324 0.06 23.10 -4.10
CA GLU A 324 0.61 22.45 -5.27
C GLU A 324 1.16 23.48 -6.26
N LEU A 325 2.46 23.39 -6.51
CA LEU A 325 3.17 24.32 -7.39
C LEU A 325 4.31 23.61 -8.12
N PHE A 326 4.39 23.83 -9.43
CA PHE A 326 5.45 23.30 -10.28
C PHE A 326 5.97 24.38 -11.24
N SER A 327 7.29 24.45 -11.41
CA SER A 327 7.93 25.37 -12.34
C SER A 327 9.20 24.79 -12.96
N CYS A 328 9.40 25.03 -14.26
CA CYS A 328 10.60 24.62 -14.98
C CYS A 328 10.98 25.59 -16.10
N GLY A 329 12.27 25.61 -16.48
CA GLY A 329 12.77 26.38 -17.62
C GLY A 329 12.85 27.89 -17.41
N SER A 330 12.83 28.65 -18.51
CA SER A 330 12.91 30.10 -18.55
C SER A 330 11.52 30.72 -18.50
N LEU A 331 11.29 31.58 -17.51
CA LEU A 331 10.00 32.25 -17.26
C LEU A 331 10.00 33.72 -17.71
N ILE A 332 10.98 34.10 -18.54
CA ILE A 332 11.20 35.46 -18.99
C ILE A 332 10.46 35.67 -20.31
N ASP A 333 9.58 36.67 -20.33
CA ASP A 333 8.97 37.17 -21.56
C ASP A 333 10.04 37.93 -22.38
N THR A 334 10.40 37.41 -23.55
CA THR A 334 11.27 38.04 -24.55
C THR A 334 10.50 38.31 -25.85
N PRO A 335 10.96 39.21 -26.73
CA PRO A 335 10.28 39.45 -28.02
C PRO A 335 10.17 38.21 -28.91
N ASP A 336 11.02 37.21 -28.69
CA ASP A 336 11.10 35.97 -29.47
C ASP A 336 10.36 34.79 -28.81
N THR A 337 9.74 35.00 -27.64
CA THR A 337 8.99 33.97 -26.91
C THR A 337 7.51 34.25 -26.96
N GLU A 338 6.74 33.22 -27.27
CA GLU A 338 5.28 33.25 -27.26
C GLU A 338 4.76 32.54 -26.00
N THR A 339 3.70 33.05 -25.40
CA THR A 339 3.15 32.49 -24.16
C THR A 339 1.74 31.95 -24.36
N LEU A 340 1.46 30.79 -23.75
CA LEU A 340 0.11 30.24 -23.62
C LEU A 340 -0.28 30.33 -22.14
N VAL A 341 -1.50 30.77 -21.85
CA VAL A 341 -2.00 30.93 -20.47
C VAL A 341 -3.37 30.27 -20.32
N TYR A 342 -3.52 29.45 -19.29
CA TYR A 342 -4.78 28.93 -18.75
C TYR A 342 -4.90 29.39 -17.29
N HIS A 343 -6.06 29.90 -16.90
CA HIS A 343 -6.29 30.42 -15.56
C HIS A 343 -7.76 30.22 -15.18
N ASP A 344 -8.01 29.28 -14.27
CA ASP A 344 -9.31 29.05 -13.66
C ASP A 344 -9.31 29.59 -12.23
N VAL A 345 -9.95 30.76 -12.07
CA VAL A 345 -10.05 31.44 -10.77
C VAL A 345 -10.93 30.65 -9.78
N LYS A 346 -11.92 29.89 -10.25
CA LYS A 346 -12.87 29.18 -9.39
C LYS A 346 -12.24 27.94 -8.78
N HIS A 347 -11.47 27.20 -9.57
CA HIS A 347 -10.75 26.00 -9.12
C HIS A 347 -9.35 26.31 -8.57
N ASN A 348 -8.95 27.59 -8.54
CA ASN A 348 -7.62 28.05 -8.11
C ASN A 348 -6.47 27.39 -8.90
N GLU A 349 -6.68 27.21 -10.22
CA GLU A 349 -5.72 26.58 -11.13
C GLU A 349 -5.13 27.60 -12.10
N TYR A 350 -3.83 27.52 -12.31
CA TYR A 350 -3.12 28.38 -13.24
C TYR A 350 -2.01 27.62 -13.96
N ARG A 351 -1.91 27.83 -15.27
CA ARG A 351 -0.86 27.26 -16.11
C ARG A 351 -0.38 28.29 -17.13
N LYS A 352 0.92 28.54 -17.16
CA LYS A 352 1.54 29.38 -18.19
C LYS A 352 2.73 28.65 -18.80
N LEU A 353 2.77 28.61 -20.13
CA LEU A 353 3.79 27.96 -20.93
C LEU A 353 4.48 28.98 -21.81
N TRP A 354 5.81 28.91 -21.89
CA TRP A 354 6.63 29.74 -22.76
C TRP A 354 7.18 28.87 -23.89
N LEU A 355 6.99 29.34 -25.12
CA LEU A 355 7.49 28.69 -26.33
C LEU A 355 8.42 29.60 -27.11
N LYS A 356 9.48 29.02 -27.68
CA LYS A 356 10.35 29.67 -28.68
C LYS A 356 10.51 28.74 -29.87
N ASP A 357 10.24 29.22 -31.07
CA ASP A 357 10.30 28.41 -32.31
C ASP A 357 9.50 27.10 -32.18
N ASN A 358 8.30 27.18 -31.60
CA ASN A 358 7.41 26.04 -31.28
C ASN A 358 7.97 25.01 -30.28
N ARG A 359 9.06 25.30 -29.58
CA ARG A 359 9.61 24.44 -28.53
C ARG A 359 9.34 25.03 -27.16
N LEU A 360 8.99 24.19 -26.20
CA LEU A 360 8.76 24.63 -24.83
C LEU A 360 10.10 25.07 -24.20
N VAL A 361 10.15 26.30 -23.70
CA VAL A 361 11.32 26.87 -23.02
C VAL A 361 11.07 27.14 -21.54
N GLY A 362 9.82 27.12 -21.08
CA GLY A 362 9.47 27.20 -19.67
C GLY A 362 8.00 26.92 -19.40
N ALA A 363 7.67 26.56 -18.15
CA ALA A 363 6.32 26.28 -17.69
C ALA A 363 6.14 26.62 -16.20
N VAL A 364 4.96 27.13 -15.84
CA VAL A 364 4.48 27.34 -14.46
C VAL A 364 3.10 26.71 -14.33
N LEU A 365 2.91 25.87 -13.31
CA LEU A 365 1.65 25.26 -12.93
C LEU A 365 1.40 25.55 -11.44
N TYR A 366 0.18 25.93 -11.10
CA TYR A 366 -0.30 26.20 -9.74
C TYR A 366 -1.70 25.60 -9.58
N GLY A 367 -1.99 24.95 -8.45
CA GLY A 367 -3.22 24.15 -8.30
C GLY A 367 -3.01 22.77 -8.91
N ASP A 368 -3.46 22.53 -10.14
CA ASP A 368 -3.19 21.26 -10.83
C ASP A 368 -1.75 21.17 -11.37
N THR A 369 -0.92 20.36 -10.73
CA THR A 369 0.48 20.17 -11.10
C THR A 369 0.84 18.80 -11.67
N ARG A 370 -0.14 17.91 -11.85
CA ARG A 370 0.06 16.49 -12.25
C ARG A 370 0.92 16.35 -13.52
N GLU A 371 0.67 17.22 -14.50
CA GLU A 371 1.35 17.21 -15.80
C GLU A 371 2.72 17.91 -15.81
N GLY A 372 3.19 18.44 -14.68
CA GLY A 372 4.42 19.22 -14.61
C GLY A 372 5.65 18.46 -15.14
N GLN A 373 5.77 17.18 -14.79
CA GLN A 373 6.87 16.34 -15.23
C GLN A 373 6.86 16.13 -16.76
N TRP A 374 5.68 15.99 -17.36
CA TRP A 374 5.56 15.84 -18.82
C TRP A 374 6.03 17.10 -19.56
N TYR A 375 5.62 18.30 -19.13
CA TYR A 375 6.11 19.55 -19.73
C TYR A 375 7.63 19.66 -19.62
N PHE A 376 8.18 19.27 -18.47
CA PHE A 376 9.61 19.28 -18.27
C PHE A 376 10.35 18.29 -19.18
N ASP A 377 9.76 17.13 -19.46
CA ASP A 377 10.30 16.16 -20.41
C ASP A 377 10.24 16.68 -21.85
N GLN A 378 9.16 17.36 -22.27
CA GLN A 378 9.09 18.02 -23.57
C GLN A 378 10.16 19.11 -23.74
N LEU A 379 10.40 19.90 -22.69
CA LEU A 379 11.46 20.91 -22.66
C LEU A 379 12.85 20.27 -22.80
N LYS A 380 13.12 19.19 -22.05
CA LYS A 380 14.40 18.47 -22.10
C LYS A 380 14.69 17.82 -23.45
N GLN A 381 13.67 17.25 -24.07
CA GLN A 381 13.78 16.61 -25.37
C GLN A 381 13.86 17.63 -26.51
N ASN A 382 13.52 18.90 -26.24
CA ASN A 382 13.55 20.00 -27.20
C ASN A 382 12.67 19.69 -28.44
N ASN A 383 11.51 19.08 -28.18
CA ASN A 383 10.56 18.66 -29.20
C ASN A 383 9.91 19.87 -29.87
N ASP A 384 9.61 19.75 -31.18
CA ASP A 384 8.78 20.71 -31.89
C ASP A 384 7.31 20.42 -31.59
N LEU A 385 6.64 21.38 -30.94
CA LEU A 385 5.27 21.26 -30.44
C LEU A 385 4.29 22.07 -31.29
N SER A 386 4.66 22.43 -32.53
CA SER A 386 3.83 23.22 -33.44
C SER A 386 2.45 22.61 -33.67
N ALA A 387 2.36 21.29 -33.84
CA ALA A 387 1.09 20.62 -34.12
C ALA A 387 0.15 20.52 -32.92
N ASN A 388 0.71 20.48 -31.70
CA ASN A 388 -0.05 20.34 -30.47
C ASN A 388 -0.20 21.67 -29.72
N ARG A 389 0.15 22.78 -30.37
CA ARG A 389 0.38 24.07 -29.73
C ARG A 389 -0.81 24.55 -28.88
N GLN A 390 -2.04 24.36 -29.35
CA GLN A 390 -3.23 24.80 -28.59
C GLN A 390 -3.56 23.83 -27.45
N GLN A 391 -3.35 22.54 -27.69
CA GLN A 391 -3.57 21.46 -26.74
C GLN A 391 -2.57 21.46 -25.58
N LEU A 392 -1.40 22.05 -25.78
CA LEU A 392 -0.38 22.19 -24.74
C LEU A 392 -0.92 22.79 -23.46
N LEU A 393 -1.93 23.67 -23.49
CA LEU A 393 -2.49 24.24 -22.26
C LEU A 393 -3.24 23.25 -21.38
N PHE A 394 -3.69 22.12 -21.93
CA PHE A 394 -4.56 21.18 -21.23
C PHE A 394 -3.83 19.93 -20.74
N GLY A 395 -2.57 19.73 -21.15
CA GLY A 395 -1.70 18.65 -20.62
C GLY A 395 -1.34 17.60 -21.66
N SER A 396 -0.58 16.59 -21.24
CA SER A 396 -0.14 15.50 -22.11
C SER A 396 -1.28 14.72 -22.80
N PRO A 397 -2.45 14.47 -22.17
CA PRO A 397 -3.53 13.71 -22.80
C PRO A 397 -4.10 14.39 -24.06
N PHE A 398 -3.93 15.71 -24.16
CA PHE A 398 -4.38 16.50 -25.30
C PHE A 398 -3.31 16.61 -26.39
N CYS A 399 -2.06 16.24 -26.09
CA CYS A 399 -0.92 16.37 -27.01
C CYS A 399 -0.53 15.04 -27.68
N SER A 400 -1.20 13.92 -27.35
CA SER A 400 -0.92 12.57 -27.86
C SER A 400 -1.62 12.20 -29.17
N GLN A 401 -2.20 13.17 -29.89
CA GLN A 401 -2.64 12.94 -31.27
C GLN A 401 -1.43 12.99 -32.22
N ASP A 402 -1.35 11.99 -33.11
CA ASP A 402 -0.27 11.76 -34.07
C ASP A 402 0.18 13.04 -34.81
N THR A 403 1.45 13.40 -34.65
CA THR A 403 2.10 14.41 -35.49
C THR A 403 2.72 13.78 -36.72
N GLN A 404 1.87 13.16 -37.56
CA GLN A 404 2.19 12.87 -38.95
C GLN A 404 1.05 13.32 -39.85
N THR A 405 0.93 14.62 -40.06
CA THR A 405 0.51 15.25 -41.34
C THR A 405 0.63 16.76 -41.16
N GLN A 406 1.71 17.36 -41.68
CA GLN A 406 1.71 18.15 -42.92
C GLN A 406 1.98 19.63 -42.59
N GLU A 407 3.12 20.15 -43.07
CA GLU A 407 3.13 21.29 -43.98
C GLU A 407 4.52 21.46 -44.62
N MET A 408 4.73 20.76 -45.74
CA MET A 408 5.22 21.46 -46.92
C MET A 408 4.02 22.24 -47.46
N GLY A 409 4.19 23.55 -47.55
CA GLY A 409 3.11 24.52 -47.60
C GLY A 409 2.08 24.35 -48.73
N ILE A 410 0.97 25.02 -48.48
CA ILE A 410 -0.10 25.34 -49.41
C ILE A 410 0.48 25.75 -50.77
N SER A 411 0.47 24.82 -51.73
CA SER A 411 0.13 25.17 -53.10
C SER A 411 -1.29 24.69 -53.31
N SER A 412 -2.19 25.66 -53.49
CA SER A 412 -3.54 25.44 -53.97
C SER A 412 -3.59 24.37 -55.06
N MET A 413 -4.40 23.33 -54.85
CA MET A 413 -5.51 22.96 -55.74
C MET A 413 -5.92 21.51 -55.50
N ALA A 414 -7.24 21.33 -55.55
CA ALA A 414 -7.95 20.11 -55.94
C ALA A 414 -8.03 18.97 -54.91
N THR A 415 -9.17 18.96 -54.21
CA THR A 415 -10.07 17.81 -54.04
C THR A 415 -9.47 16.40 -54.22
N THR A 416 -9.56 15.57 -53.17
CA THR A 416 -10.15 14.23 -53.24
C THR A 416 -10.45 13.66 -51.85
N ASN A 417 -11.70 13.24 -51.63
CA ASN A 417 -12.17 12.36 -50.56
C ASN A 417 -11.24 11.16 -50.34
N SER A 418 -11.00 10.80 -49.08
CA SER A 418 -10.50 9.49 -48.69
C SER A 418 -11.36 8.95 -47.56
N SER A 419 -12.38 8.18 -47.94
CA SER A 419 -13.24 7.39 -47.05
C SER A 419 -12.41 6.32 -46.32
N SER A 420 -12.25 6.44 -44.99
CA SER A 420 -12.04 5.26 -44.15
C SER A 420 -13.37 4.53 -44.05
N ASN A 421 -13.37 3.22 -44.30
CA ASN A 421 -14.59 2.41 -44.36
C ASN A 421 -14.91 1.77 -42.99
N LYS A 422 -14.50 2.42 -41.88
CA LYS A 422 -14.69 1.93 -40.51
C LYS A 422 -16.04 2.41 -39.97
N LYS A 423 -16.72 1.54 -39.21
CA LYS A 423 -18.00 1.84 -38.56
C LYS A 423 -17.78 2.75 -37.34
N GLN A 424 -18.75 3.58 -37.00
CA GLN A 424 -18.65 4.49 -35.85
C GLN A 424 -19.33 3.89 -34.61
N LEU A 425 -18.59 3.73 -33.52
CA LEU A 425 -19.11 3.34 -32.21
C LEU A 425 -19.01 4.52 -31.25
N VAL A 426 -20.15 4.97 -30.73
CA VAL A 426 -20.20 6.01 -29.70
C VAL A 426 -20.69 5.39 -28.39
N VAL A 427 -19.99 5.64 -27.29
CA VAL A 427 -20.39 5.22 -25.93
C VAL A 427 -20.62 6.47 -25.08
N ILE A 428 -21.82 6.65 -24.56
CA ILE A 428 -22.17 7.77 -23.68
C ILE A 428 -22.10 7.30 -22.23
N GLY A 429 -21.11 7.80 -21.49
CA GLY A 429 -20.82 7.48 -20.10
C GLY A 429 -19.53 6.69 -19.93
N ASN A 430 -18.59 7.21 -19.12
CA ASN A 430 -17.33 6.55 -18.76
C ASN A 430 -17.29 6.16 -17.27
N GLY A 431 -18.39 5.63 -16.74
CA GLY A 431 -18.41 5.00 -15.42
C GLY A 431 -17.85 3.58 -15.47
N MET A 432 -17.85 2.87 -14.33
CA MET A 432 -17.33 1.49 -14.22
C MET A 432 -17.85 0.57 -15.34
N VAL A 433 -19.16 0.61 -15.63
CA VAL A 433 -19.78 -0.23 -16.68
C VAL A 433 -19.39 0.19 -18.09
N GLY A 434 -19.26 1.51 -18.34
CA GLY A 434 -18.85 2.03 -19.65
C GLY A 434 -17.39 1.70 -19.96
N HIS A 435 -16.51 1.81 -18.97
CA HIS A 435 -15.11 1.38 -19.11
C HIS A 435 -15.01 -0.14 -19.33
N HIS A 436 -15.73 -0.95 -18.54
CA HIS A 436 -15.72 -2.40 -18.71
C HIS A 436 -16.25 -2.84 -20.08
N PHE A 437 -17.25 -2.15 -20.62
CA PHE A 437 -17.69 -2.37 -22.00
C PHE A 437 -16.54 -2.17 -22.99
N ILE A 438 -15.76 -1.10 -22.83
CA ILE A 438 -14.63 -0.80 -23.72
C ILE A 438 -13.51 -1.84 -23.57
N GLU A 439 -13.17 -2.26 -22.34
CA GLU A 439 -12.20 -3.34 -22.08
C GLU A 439 -12.55 -4.60 -22.87
N ASN A 440 -13.79 -5.08 -22.74
CA ASN A 440 -14.24 -6.28 -23.44
C ASN A 440 -14.37 -6.05 -24.96
N PHE A 441 -14.69 -4.83 -25.40
CA PHE A 441 -14.86 -4.52 -26.81
C PHE A 441 -13.52 -4.51 -27.55
N VAL A 442 -12.49 -3.87 -27.01
CA VAL A 442 -11.17 -3.76 -27.67
C VAL A 442 -10.39 -5.07 -27.72
N GLU A 443 -10.73 -6.03 -26.85
CA GLU A 443 -10.21 -7.41 -26.88
C GLU A 443 -10.78 -8.24 -28.04
N ASN A 444 -11.89 -7.81 -28.66
CA ASN A 444 -12.51 -8.51 -29.78
C ASN A 444 -11.92 -8.07 -31.14
N GLU A 445 -11.73 -9.01 -32.06
CA GLU A 445 -11.20 -8.74 -33.41
C GLU A 445 -12.02 -7.68 -34.19
N VAL A 446 -13.32 -7.59 -33.90
CA VAL A 446 -14.25 -6.64 -34.52
C VAL A 446 -13.92 -5.18 -34.16
N ALA A 447 -13.20 -4.91 -33.06
CA ALA A 447 -12.80 -3.55 -32.68
C ALA A 447 -11.97 -2.85 -33.77
N GLY A 448 -11.18 -3.60 -34.55
CA GLY A 448 -10.41 -3.05 -35.67
C GLY A 448 -11.28 -2.45 -36.79
N GLU A 449 -12.54 -2.86 -36.89
CA GLU A 449 -13.53 -2.34 -37.85
C GLU A 449 -14.21 -1.04 -37.40
N TYR A 450 -14.07 -0.68 -36.12
CA TYR A 450 -14.74 0.49 -35.55
C TYR A 450 -13.77 1.65 -35.30
N GLU A 451 -14.32 2.85 -35.33
CA GLU A 451 -13.78 4.06 -34.71
C GLU A 451 -14.60 4.33 -33.44
N ILE A 452 -13.93 4.42 -32.29
CA ILE A 452 -14.58 4.35 -30.98
C ILE A 452 -14.47 5.71 -30.27
N HIS A 453 -15.60 6.30 -29.93
CA HIS A 453 -15.72 7.55 -29.19
C HIS A 453 -16.42 7.31 -27.85
N ILE A 454 -15.86 7.78 -26.74
CA ILE A 454 -16.49 7.78 -25.42
C ILE A 454 -16.81 9.21 -25.02
N LEU A 455 -18.07 9.54 -24.77
CA LEU A 455 -18.52 10.84 -24.30
C LEU A 455 -18.80 10.78 -22.80
N ALA A 456 -18.01 11.48 -21.99
CA ALA A 456 -18.11 11.48 -20.54
C ALA A 456 -18.43 12.88 -20.01
N GLU A 457 -19.52 13.00 -19.23
CA GLU A 457 -19.90 14.25 -18.57
C GLU A 457 -18.88 14.68 -17.49
N GLU A 458 -18.23 13.71 -16.84
CA GLU A 458 -17.28 13.96 -15.76
C GLU A 458 -15.88 14.36 -16.28
N SER A 459 -15.15 15.08 -15.43
CA SER A 459 -13.83 15.64 -15.74
C SER A 459 -12.69 14.61 -15.67
N ARG A 460 -12.98 13.41 -15.18
CA ARG A 460 -12.01 12.34 -14.89
C ARG A 460 -12.40 11.06 -15.61
N ALA A 461 -11.41 10.24 -15.94
CA ALA A 461 -11.62 8.91 -16.50
C ALA A 461 -12.20 7.95 -15.44
N ALA A 462 -12.74 6.81 -15.87
CA ALA A 462 -13.45 5.86 -15.02
C ALA A 462 -12.68 5.50 -13.73
N TYR A 463 -13.38 5.59 -12.59
CA TYR A 463 -12.87 5.27 -11.26
C TYR A 463 -13.87 4.42 -10.48
N ASP A 464 -13.40 3.76 -9.43
CA ASP A 464 -14.20 2.87 -8.60
C ASP A 464 -15.14 3.68 -7.69
N ARG A 465 -16.44 3.65 -8.04
CA ARG A 465 -17.47 4.35 -7.26
C ARG A 465 -17.95 3.57 -6.04
N VAL A 466 -17.58 2.31 -5.92
CA VAL A 466 -17.93 1.46 -4.76
C VAL A 466 -17.09 1.85 -3.55
N HIS A 467 -15.83 2.26 -3.77
CA HIS A 467 -14.87 2.61 -2.73
C HIS A 467 -14.75 4.13 -2.47
N LEU A 468 -15.77 4.92 -2.82
CA LEU A 468 -15.77 6.38 -2.63
C LEU A 468 -15.55 6.82 -1.18
N SER A 469 -15.95 6.01 -0.19
CA SER A 469 -15.73 6.35 1.23
C SER A 469 -14.25 6.38 1.61
N GLU A 470 -13.37 5.70 0.86
CA GLU A 470 -11.92 5.69 1.11
C GLU A 470 -11.26 7.04 0.76
N TYR A 471 -11.90 7.84 -0.11
CA TYR A 471 -11.43 9.18 -0.49
C TYR A 471 -11.44 10.19 0.67
N PHE A 472 -12.22 9.92 1.73
CA PHE A 472 -12.18 10.73 2.95
C PHE A 472 -11.01 10.36 3.88
N GLY A 473 -10.29 9.29 3.57
CA GLY A 473 -9.05 8.86 4.24
C GLY A 473 -7.81 9.29 3.46
N ASP A 474 -6.90 8.33 3.23
CA ASP A 474 -5.60 8.58 2.58
C ASP A 474 -5.61 8.26 1.06
N SER A 475 -6.73 7.76 0.51
CA SER A 475 -6.81 7.33 -0.90
C SER A 475 -6.99 8.53 -1.85
N THR A 476 -6.22 8.53 -2.93
CA THR A 476 -6.25 9.54 -4.00
C THR A 476 -7.11 9.10 -5.19
N TYR A 477 -7.31 9.99 -6.18
CA TYR A 477 -7.98 9.59 -7.43
C TYR A 477 -7.21 8.46 -8.11
N GLU A 478 -5.88 8.50 -8.08
CA GLU A 478 -4.98 7.52 -8.67
C GLU A 478 -5.19 6.12 -8.07
N ASP A 479 -5.47 6.03 -6.77
CA ASP A 479 -5.76 4.76 -6.09
C ASP A 479 -7.15 4.18 -6.48
N LEU A 480 -8.08 5.05 -6.88
CA LEU A 480 -9.44 4.69 -7.29
C LEU A 480 -9.59 4.57 -8.81
N CYS A 481 -8.59 4.96 -9.60
CA CYS A 481 -8.67 4.95 -11.07
C CYS A 481 -8.72 3.49 -11.58
N LEU A 482 -9.73 3.19 -12.41
CA LEU A 482 -9.88 1.86 -13.01
C LEU A 482 -9.13 1.71 -14.32
N VAL A 483 -8.72 2.83 -14.91
CA VAL A 483 -8.09 2.87 -16.24
C VAL A 483 -6.58 2.69 -16.08
N GLU A 484 -6.03 1.65 -16.69
CA GLU A 484 -4.57 1.46 -16.76
C GLU A 484 -3.90 2.62 -17.54
N ASP A 485 -2.65 2.95 -17.18
CA ASP A 485 -1.89 4.03 -17.82
C ASP A 485 -1.92 3.91 -19.35
N ASN A 486 -2.45 4.94 -20.01
CA ASN A 486 -2.52 5.05 -21.47
C ASN A 486 -3.39 3.96 -22.17
N PHE A 487 -4.30 3.29 -21.46
CA PHE A 487 -5.15 2.20 -21.99
C PHE A 487 -5.95 2.61 -23.24
N TYR A 488 -6.72 3.72 -23.17
CA TYR A 488 -7.58 4.16 -24.28
C TYR A 488 -6.76 4.54 -25.52
N ASN A 489 -5.66 5.26 -25.34
CA ASN A 489 -4.76 5.65 -26.43
C ASN A 489 -4.12 4.42 -27.10
N THR A 490 -3.72 3.42 -26.32
CA THR A 490 -3.11 2.18 -26.83
C THR A 490 -4.07 1.41 -27.74
N HIS A 491 -5.37 1.44 -27.45
CA HIS A 491 -6.41 0.73 -28.22
C HIS A 491 -7.14 1.63 -29.24
N GLY A 492 -6.66 2.87 -29.47
CA GLY A 492 -7.27 3.78 -30.44
C GLY A 492 -8.67 4.26 -30.07
N VAL A 493 -9.00 4.27 -28.77
CA VAL A 493 -10.28 4.74 -28.23
C VAL A 493 -10.18 6.23 -27.92
N GLN A 494 -11.10 7.03 -28.46
CA GLN A 494 -11.14 8.47 -28.25
C GLN A 494 -12.03 8.81 -27.05
N LEU A 495 -11.42 9.15 -25.92
CA LEU A 495 -12.14 9.57 -24.71
C LEU A 495 -12.32 11.10 -24.68
N HIS A 496 -13.57 11.54 -24.59
CA HIS A 496 -13.96 12.95 -24.49
C HIS A 496 -14.48 13.23 -23.07
N LEU A 497 -13.63 13.83 -22.23
CA LEU A 497 -13.95 14.19 -20.84
C LEU A 497 -14.60 15.58 -20.76
N SER A 498 -15.44 15.80 -19.75
CA SER A 498 -16.24 17.03 -19.61
C SER A 498 -17.09 17.35 -20.84
N GLU A 499 -17.51 16.32 -21.57
CA GLU A 499 -18.31 16.43 -22.79
C GLU A 499 -19.54 15.52 -22.68
N GLY A 500 -20.57 16.02 -22.01
CA GLY A 500 -21.87 15.36 -21.92
C GLY A 500 -22.65 15.45 -23.24
N ALA A 501 -23.25 14.34 -23.66
CA ALA A 501 -24.24 14.36 -24.73
C ALA A 501 -25.48 15.15 -24.31
N THR A 502 -25.99 16.00 -25.20
CA THR A 502 -27.15 16.86 -24.96
C THR A 502 -28.38 16.40 -25.73
N GLN A 503 -28.17 15.80 -26.91
CA GLN A 503 -29.24 15.31 -27.77
C GLN A 503 -28.75 14.12 -28.62
N ILE A 504 -29.65 13.17 -28.94
CA ILE A 504 -29.39 12.12 -29.93
C ILE A 504 -30.38 12.31 -31.08
N ASP A 505 -29.87 12.55 -32.28
CA ASP A 505 -30.66 12.56 -33.52
C ASP A 505 -30.63 11.17 -34.16
N ARG A 506 -31.72 10.43 -33.99
CA ARG A 506 -31.85 9.05 -34.48
C ARG A 506 -32.05 8.96 -36.00
N ASP A 507 -32.70 9.95 -36.59
CA ASP A 507 -32.96 9.99 -38.03
C ASP A 507 -31.66 10.26 -38.80
N ALA A 508 -30.82 11.16 -38.28
CA ALA A 508 -29.50 11.46 -38.83
C ALA A 508 -28.38 10.52 -38.31
N LYS A 509 -28.67 9.69 -37.31
CA LYS A 509 -27.72 8.83 -36.58
C LYS A 509 -26.51 9.60 -36.04
N GLN A 510 -26.78 10.63 -35.24
CA GLN A 510 -25.76 11.51 -34.67
C GLN A 510 -26.01 11.79 -33.18
N VAL A 511 -24.95 11.84 -32.39
CA VAL A 511 -24.98 12.35 -31.01
C VAL A 511 -24.47 13.78 -31.01
N ILE A 512 -25.22 14.69 -30.39
CA ILE A 512 -24.91 16.12 -30.31
C ILE A 512 -24.48 16.44 -28.88
N THR A 513 -23.30 17.04 -28.75
CA THR A 513 -22.79 17.61 -27.50
C THR A 513 -22.77 19.14 -27.61
N GLU A 514 -22.37 19.84 -26.56
CA GLU A 514 -22.15 21.29 -26.65
C GLU A 514 -20.96 21.65 -27.56
N GLN A 515 -20.06 20.70 -27.80
CA GLN A 515 -18.76 20.94 -28.42
C GLN A 515 -18.70 20.41 -29.86
N ALA A 516 -19.38 19.30 -30.16
CA ALA A 516 -19.30 18.61 -31.44
C ALA A 516 -20.55 17.75 -31.76
N THR A 517 -20.53 17.15 -32.94
CA THR A 517 -21.55 16.18 -33.37
C THR A 517 -20.86 14.93 -33.88
N TYR A 518 -21.22 13.77 -33.32
CA TYR A 518 -20.58 12.49 -33.57
C TYR A 518 -21.55 11.57 -34.32
N PRO A 519 -21.27 11.20 -35.58
CA PRO A 519 -22.05 10.18 -36.28
C PRO A 519 -21.85 8.81 -35.62
N TYR A 520 -22.88 7.97 -35.59
CA TYR A 520 -22.79 6.61 -35.06
C TYR A 520 -23.44 5.58 -35.99
N ASP A 521 -22.77 4.43 -36.15
CA ASP A 521 -23.41 3.21 -36.66
C ASP A 521 -24.02 2.40 -35.50
N THR A 522 -23.31 2.39 -34.37
CA THR A 522 -23.70 1.78 -33.11
C THR A 522 -23.51 2.79 -31.97
N LEU A 523 -24.53 2.93 -31.12
CA LEU A 523 -24.51 3.80 -29.94
C LEU A 523 -24.76 2.96 -28.68
N VAL A 524 -23.98 3.19 -27.63
CA VAL A 524 -24.14 2.53 -26.32
C VAL A 524 -24.38 3.58 -25.26
N LEU A 525 -25.51 3.49 -24.57
CA LEU A 525 -25.88 4.33 -23.44
C LEU A 525 -25.46 3.64 -22.14
N ALA A 526 -24.41 4.16 -21.50
CA ALA A 526 -23.89 3.74 -20.20
C ALA A 526 -23.92 4.93 -19.21
N THR A 527 -25.00 5.71 -19.27
CA THR A 527 -25.18 6.98 -18.52
C THR A 527 -25.38 6.80 -17.02
N GLY A 528 -25.62 5.57 -16.56
CA GLY A 528 -25.76 5.24 -15.15
C GLY A 528 -27.01 5.85 -14.50
N SER A 529 -26.86 6.38 -13.28
CA SER A 529 -27.95 6.94 -12.48
C SER A 529 -27.51 8.19 -11.71
N TYR A 530 -28.48 9.01 -11.32
CA TYR A 530 -28.29 10.23 -10.53
C TYR A 530 -28.95 10.12 -9.14
N PRO A 531 -28.44 10.83 -8.11
CA PRO A 531 -29.02 10.82 -6.77
C PRO A 531 -30.43 11.45 -6.72
N PHE A 532 -31.36 10.79 -6.04
CA PHE A 532 -32.68 11.34 -5.79
C PHE A 532 -32.67 12.27 -4.58
N VAL A 533 -32.93 13.56 -4.80
CA VAL A 533 -33.14 14.54 -3.74
C VAL A 533 -34.64 14.76 -3.55
N PRO A 534 -35.21 14.49 -2.36
CA PRO A 534 -36.63 14.73 -2.11
C PRO A 534 -37.00 16.21 -2.28
N PRO A 535 -38.18 16.55 -2.82
CA PRO A 535 -38.60 17.93 -3.06
C PRO A 535 -39.07 18.61 -1.76
N ILE A 536 -38.12 18.86 -0.86
CA ILE A 536 -38.34 19.52 0.43
C ILE A 536 -38.02 21.01 0.27
N PRO A 537 -38.89 21.95 0.70
CA PRO A 537 -38.55 23.37 0.71
C PRO A 537 -37.23 23.62 1.49
N GLY A 538 -36.25 24.25 0.83
CA GLY A 538 -34.92 24.55 1.38
C GLY A 538 -33.86 23.46 1.16
N ASN A 539 -34.11 22.49 0.28
CA ASN A 539 -33.15 21.43 -0.08
C ASN A 539 -32.01 21.89 -1.01
N ASP A 540 -32.04 23.13 -1.47
CA ASP A 540 -31.12 23.78 -2.40
C ASP A 540 -30.13 24.73 -1.70
N GLY A 541 -29.99 24.64 -0.37
CA GLY A 541 -29.05 25.43 0.41
C GLY A 541 -27.58 25.09 0.11
N ASP A 542 -26.68 26.05 0.32
CA ASP A 542 -25.25 25.96 -0.03
C ASP A 542 -24.47 24.82 0.68
N ALA A 543 -25.03 24.24 1.75
CA ALA A 543 -24.45 23.12 2.50
C ALA A 543 -25.36 21.87 2.49
N CYS A 544 -26.15 21.75 1.43
CA CYS A 544 -26.91 20.57 1.05
C CYS A 544 -26.21 19.87 -0.13
N PHE A 545 -25.70 18.66 0.08
CA PHE A 545 -24.94 17.92 -0.93
C PHE A 545 -25.54 16.53 -1.21
N VAL A 546 -25.07 15.92 -2.29
CA VAL A 546 -25.32 14.50 -2.63
C VAL A 546 -24.02 13.72 -2.50
N TYR A 547 -24.09 12.39 -2.45
CA TYR A 547 -22.93 11.51 -2.28
C TYR A 547 -22.81 10.56 -3.49
N ARG A 548 -22.07 10.97 -4.55
CA ARG A 548 -22.03 10.19 -5.80
C ARG A 548 -20.76 10.33 -6.64
N THR A 549 -20.17 11.52 -6.73
CA THR A 549 -18.96 11.80 -7.53
C THR A 549 -17.83 12.29 -6.64
N LEU A 550 -16.58 12.24 -7.12
CA LEU A 550 -15.44 12.79 -6.38
C LEU A 550 -15.60 14.30 -6.17
N GLU A 551 -16.14 15.02 -7.15
CA GLU A 551 -16.47 16.45 -7.04
C GLU A 551 -17.52 16.73 -5.97
N ASP A 552 -18.43 15.78 -5.69
CA ASP A 552 -19.34 15.89 -4.55
C ASP A 552 -18.58 15.72 -3.23
N LEU A 553 -17.63 14.79 -3.15
CA LEU A 553 -16.84 14.54 -1.94
C LEU A 553 -15.94 15.74 -1.60
N ASP A 554 -15.34 16.38 -2.62
CA ASP A 554 -14.54 17.60 -2.48
C ASP A 554 -15.37 18.72 -1.81
N LYS A 555 -16.62 18.91 -2.26
CA LYS A 555 -17.54 19.89 -1.68
C LYS A 555 -17.91 19.54 -0.24
N ILE A 556 -18.11 18.26 0.06
CA ILE A 556 -18.43 17.78 1.41
C ILE A 556 -17.25 18.03 2.34
N GLN A 557 -16.01 17.71 1.96
CA GLN A 557 -14.80 17.97 2.75
C GLN A 557 -14.59 19.46 3.02
N ALA A 558 -14.76 20.30 1.99
CA ALA A 558 -14.63 21.75 2.12
C ALA A 558 -15.64 22.32 3.12
N CYS A 559 -16.90 21.86 3.08
CA CYS A 559 -17.92 22.30 4.02
C CYS A 559 -17.70 21.72 5.44
N ALA A 560 -17.28 20.46 5.53
CA ALA A 560 -17.04 19.76 6.78
C ALA A 560 -16.00 20.44 7.67
N SER A 561 -14.99 21.09 7.08
CA SER A 561 -13.92 21.80 7.80
C SER A 561 -14.42 22.91 8.74
N ASN A 562 -15.61 23.45 8.48
CA ASN A 562 -16.23 24.51 9.28
C ASN A 562 -17.53 24.06 9.99
N ALA A 563 -17.81 22.75 9.97
CA ALA A 563 -19.03 22.16 10.51
C ALA A 563 -18.73 21.29 11.73
N SER A 564 -19.68 21.21 12.65
CA SER A 564 -19.58 20.38 13.86
C SER A 564 -20.51 19.17 13.81
N THR A 565 -21.65 19.31 13.12
CA THR A 565 -22.72 18.31 13.04
C THR A 565 -23.18 18.15 11.60
N GLY A 566 -23.36 16.91 11.15
CA GLY A 566 -23.82 16.58 9.81
C GLY A 566 -24.95 15.55 9.82
N VAL A 567 -25.93 15.73 8.92
CA VAL A 567 -27.09 14.85 8.78
C VAL A 567 -27.09 14.18 7.42
N VAL A 568 -27.29 12.86 7.39
CA VAL A 568 -27.55 12.09 6.17
C VAL A 568 -29.02 11.73 6.09
N VAL A 569 -29.67 12.12 4.99
CA VAL A 569 -31.06 11.80 4.68
C VAL A 569 -31.11 10.53 3.84
N GLY A 570 -31.52 9.43 4.46
CA GLY A 570 -31.57 8.08 3.89
C GLY A 570 -30.71 7.10 4.69
N GLY A 571 -31.34 6.03 5.19
CA GLY A 571 -30.74 4.96 5.98
C GLY A 571 -30.52 3.68 5.17
N GLY A 572 -30.37 3.80 3.85
CA GLY A 572 -29.93 2.71 2.96
C GLY A 572 -28.40 2.54 2.96
N LEU A 573 -27.90 1.67 2.08
CA LEU A 573 -26.47 1.36 1.95
C LEU A 573 -25.59 2.62 1.86
N LEU A 574 -25.81 3.43 0.82
CA LEU A 574 -25.02 4.64 0.56
C LEU A 574 -25.15 5.67 1.67
N GLY A 575 -26.31 5.72 2.34
CA GLY A 575 -26.53 6.66 3.43
C GLY A 575 -25.74 6.30 4.69
N LEU A 576 -25.62 5.01 5.00
CA LEU A 576 -24.80 4.54 6.11
C LEU A 576 -23.30 4.71 5.84
N GLU A 577 -22.86 4.54 4.58
CA GLU A 577 -21.50 4.87 4.15
C GLU A 577 -21.22 6.37 4.22
N ALA A 578 -22.14 7.22 3.75
CA ALA A 578 -22.02 8.67 3.85
C ALA A 578 -21.97 9.14 5.32
N ALA A 579 -22.70 8.47 6.23
CA ALA A 579 -22.64 8.77 7.65
C ALA A 579 -21.27 8.42 8.26
N ASN A 580 -20.64 7.32 7.80
CA ASN A 580 -19.28 6.98 8.16
C ASN A 580 -18.28 8.04 7.67
N ALA A 581 -18.45 8.52 6.43
CA ALA A 581 -17.60 9.58 5.87
C ALA A 581 -17.66 10.87 6.71
N LEU A 582 -18.86 11.31 7.12
CA LEU A 582 -18.99 12.49 7.99
C LEU A 582 -18.30 12.30 9.34
N LYS A 583 -18.36 11.09 9.91
CA LYS A 583 -17.65 10.76 11.14
C LYS A 583 -16.13 10.77 10.96
N ALA A 584 -15.63 10.23 9.85
CA ALA A 584 -14.20 10.25 9.52
C ALA A 584 -13.66 11.69 9.39
N LEU A 585 -14.51 12.60 8.91
CA LEU A 585 -14.23 14.05 8.86
C LEU A 585 -14.35 14.77 10.21
N GLY A 586 -14.66 14.06 11.30
CA GLY A 586 -14.72 14.61 12.65
C GLY A 586 -16.06 15.25 13.03
N LEU A 587 -17.11 15.10 12.21
CA LEU A 587 -18.44 15.63 12.53
C LEU A 587 -19.23 14.64 13.39
N LYS A 588 -20.12 15.18 14.22
CA LYS A 588 -21.19 14.38 14.81
C LYS A 588 -22.21 14.00 13.73
N ALA A 589 -22.30 12.71 13.41
CA ALA A 589 -23.14 12.21 12.33
C ALA A 589 -24.53 11.76 12.80
N HIS A 590 -25.55 12.16 12.06
CA HIS A 590 -26.94 11.74 12.23
C HIS A 590 -27.48 11.10 10.96
N VAL A 591 -28.22 10.00 11.07
CA VAL A 591 -28.93 9.37 9.94
C VAL A 591 -30.43 9.56 10.12
N VAL A 592 -31.09 10.17 9.15
CA VAL A 592 -32.54 10.40 9.13
C VAL A 592 -33.16 9.49 8.09
N GLU A 593 -33.98 8.54 8.52
CA GLU A 593 -34.67 7.58 7.66
C GLU A 593 -36.19 7.75 7.79
N PHE A 594 -36.85 7.82 6.63
CA PHE A 594 -38.30 7.92 6.53
C PHE A 594 -38.98 6.61 6.94
N ALA A 595 -38.41 5.47 6.56
CA ALA A 595 -38.87 4.15 6.91
C ALA A 595 -38.75 3.89 8.43
N PRO A 596 -39.49 2.90 8.97
CA PRO A 596 -39.39 2.53 10.38
C PRO A 596 -38.04 1.89 10.77
N ARG A 597 -37.20 1.54 9.79
CA ARG A 597 -35.95 0.81 9.98
C ARG A 597 -34.91 1.18 8.93
N LEU A 598 -33.64 0.91 9.23
CA LEU A 598 -32.52 1.00 8.29
C LEU A 598 -32.61 -0.10 7.22
N MET A 599 -32.07 0.19 6.03
CA MET A 599 -32.03 -0.70 4.86
C MET A 599 -33.37 -1.42 4.58
N PRO A 600 -34.49 -0.68 4.44
CA PRO A 600 -35.83 -1.27 4.38
C PRO A 600 -36.06 -2.21 3.17
N VAL A 601 -35.22 -2.12 2.14
CA VAL A 601 -35.24 -2.98 0.94
C VAL A 601 -34.58 -4.32 1.21
N GLN A 602 -33.50 -4.37 2.01
CA GLN A 602 -32.72 -5.58 2.28
C GLN A 602 -33.11 -6.26 3.59
N LEU A 603 -33.40 -5.48 4.64
CA LEU A 603 -33.63 -5.97 5.99
C LEU A 603 -35.10 -5.95 6.37
N ASP A 604 -35.48 -6.94 7.16
CA ASP A 604 -36.73 -6.97 7.91
C ASP A 604 -36.59 -6.23 9.25
N GLU A 605 -37.66 -6.21 10.04
CA GLU A 605 -37.76 -5.41 11.27
C GLU A 605 -36.69 -5.78 12.31
N ASP A 606 -36.55 -7.07 12.60
CA ASP A 606 -35.59 -7.58 13.59
C ASP A 606 -34.13 -7.30 13.16
N GLY A 607 -33.80 -7.52 11.88
CA GLY A 607 -32.47 -7.22 11.33
C GLY A 607 -32.15 -5.72 11.33
N GLY A 608 -33.14 -4.88 11.01
CA GLY A 608 -32.99 -3.42 11.02
C GLY A 608 -32.78 -2.84 12.42
N GLU A 609 -33.45 -3.39 13.44
CA GLU A 609 -33.29 -2.97 14.84
C GLU A 609 -31.90 -3.36 15.39
N LEU A 610 -31.42 -4.57 15.08
CA LEU A 610 -30.07 -4.98 15.46
C LEU A 610 -29.00 -4.11 14.77
N LEU A 611 -29.17 -3.81 13.48
CA LEU A 611 -28.29 -2.91 12.76
C LEU A 611 -28.27 -1.53 13.41
N LYS A 612 -29.44 -0.96 13.72
CA LYS A 612 -29.56 0.33 14.39
C LYS A 612 -28.77 0.37 15.71
N LYS A 613 -28.96 -0.63 16.59
CA LYS A 613 -28.23 -0.71 17.87
C LYS A 613 -26.71 -0.73 17.67
N LYS A 614 -26.22 -1.47 16.67
CA LYS A 614 -24.78 -1.54 16.36
C LYS A 614 -24.25 -0.22 15.80
N ILE A 615 -25.01 0.47 14.95
CA ILE A 615 -24.62 1.80 14.41
C ILE A 615 -24.59 2.86 15.52
N GLU A 616 -25.58 2.88 16.41
CA GLU A 616 -25.61 3.80 17.56
C GLU A 616 -24.45 3.56 18.53
N ALA A 617 -24.04 2.29 18.72
CA ALA A 617 -22.85 1.95 19.53
C ALA A 617 -21.53 2.48 18.92
N LEU A 618 -21.55 2.87 17.65
CA LEU A 618 -20.44 3.48 16.94
C LEU A 618 -20.56 5.02 16.89
N ASP A 619 -21.36 5.64 17.75
CA ASP A 619 -21.47 7.09 17.88
C ASP A 619 -22.09 7.77 16.64
N VAL A 620 -23.01 7.08 15.96
CA VAL A 620 -23.84 7.63 14.88
C VAL A 620 -25.31 7.58 15.31
N ASP A 621 -25.96 8.73 15.41
CA ASP A 621 -27.34 8.85 15.92
C ASP A 621 -28.35 8.52 14.80
N VAL A 622 -29.23 7.52 15.02
CA VAL A 622 -30.18 7.04 14.00
C VAL A 622 -31.63 7.44 14.32
N HIS A 623 -32.26 8.15 13.39
CA HIS A 623 -33.63 8.66 13.48
C HIS A 623 -34.54 8.04 12.43
N CYS A 624 -35.21 6.94 12.76
CA CYS A 624 -36.23 6.30 11.91
C CYS A 624 -37.61 6.96 12.06
N ASN A 625 -38.51 6.73 11.11
CA ASN A 625 -39.86 7.33 11.04
C ASN A 625 -39.84 8.87 11.02
N LYS A 626 -38.79 9.47 10.44
CA LYS A 626 -38.66 10.94 10.36
C LYS A 626 -38.86 11.41 8.92
N ALA A 627 -39.94 12.15 8.69
CA ALA A 627 -40.21 12.82 7.43
C ALA A 627 -39.94 14.32 7.57
N THR A 628 -38.93 14.83 6.86
CA THR A 628 -38.59 16.27 6.83
C THR A 628 -39.63 17.05 6.05
N THR A 629 -40.22 18.08 6.65
CA THR A 629 -41.24 18.94 6.02
C THR A 629 -40.65 20.20 5.40
N GLU A 630 -39.64 20.80 6.03
CA GLU A 630 -38.94 22.00 5.56
C GLU A 630 -37.54 22.08 6.19
N ILE A 631 -36.62 22.74 5.49
CA ILE A 631 -35.28 23.08 5.94
C ILE A 631 -35.18 24.61 6.01
N ILE A 632 -34.95 25.14 7.20
CA ILE A 632 -34.88 26.59 7.46
C ILE A 632 -33.55 26.94 8.13
N PRO A 633 -33.14 28.22 8.18
CA PRO A 633 -31.96 28.63 8.95
C PRO A 633 -32.10 28.26 10.43
N GLY A 634 -31.05 27.68 11.02
CA GLY A 634 -31.02 27.26 12.43
C GLY A 634 -30.68 28.40 13.40
N GLU A 635 -30.90 28.18 14.70
CA GLU A 635 -30.54 29.13 15.76
C GLU A 635 -29.12 28.93 16.26
N SER A 636 -28.67 27.67 16.37
CA SER A 636 -27.32 27.33 16.86
C SER A 636 -26.40 26.72 15.80
N HIS A 637 -26.97 26.20 14.70
CA HIS A 637 -26.27 25.62 13.55
C HIS A 637 -26.82 26.20 12.25
N THR A 638 -26.15 25.92 11.12
CA THR A 638 -26.49 26.51 9.81
C THR A 638 -27.94 26.24 9.39
N TYR A 639 -28.41 25.00 9.54
CA TYR A 639 -29.76 24.57 9.19
C TYR A 639 -30.51 23.97 10.36
N ARG A 640 -31.84 24.06 10.27
CA ARG A 640 -32.81 23.35 11.10
C ARG A 640 -33.78 22.59 10.21
N MET A 641 -33.81 21.27 10.39
CA MET A 641 -34.72 20.35 9.72
C MET A 641 -35.95 20.14 10.60
N ASN A 642 -37.14 20.55 10.13
CA ASN A 642 -38.40 20.32 10.83
C ASN A 642 -39.05 19.01 10.34
N PHE A 643 -39.55 18.19 11.26
CA PHE A 643 -40.18 16.91 10.96
C PHE A 643 -41.70 16.94 11.11
N SER A 644 -42.39 16.03 10.41
CA SER A 644 -43.85 15.94 10.39
C SER A 644 -44.50 15.63 11.75
N ASP A 645 -43.73 15.11 12.71
CA ASP A 645 -44.19 14.81 14.08
C ASP A 645 -44.04 16.00 15.04
N GLY A 646 -43.57 17.15 14.56
CA GLY A 646 -43.35 18.37 15.33
C GLY A 646 -42.00 18.48 16.03
N SER A 647 -41.13 17.45 15.90
CA SER A 647 -39.73 17.53 16.33
C SER A 647 -38.83 18.23 15.28
N PHE A 648 -37.62 18.62 15.67
CA PHE A 648 -36.63 19.22 14.76
C PHE A 648 -35.20 18.77 15.10
N LEU A 649 -34.30 18.92 14.13
CA LEU A 649 -32.86 18.66 14.27
C LEU A 649 -32.07 19.81 13.66
N GLU A 650 -31.10 20.37 14.38
CA GLU A 650 -30.19 21.38 13.86
C GLU A 650 -28.88 20.73 13.39
N THR A 651 -28.34 21.20 12.26
CA THR A 651 -27.14 20.63 11.61
C THR A 651 -26.45 21.69 10.77
N ASP A 652 -25.14 21.54 10.57
CA ASP A 652 -24.35 22.45 9.71
C ASP A 652 -24.34 21.99 8.26
N LEU A 653 -24.46 20.67 8.05
CA LEU A 653 -24.34 20.03 6.75
C LEU A 653 -25.44 18.97 6.56
N ILE A 654 -25.98 18.86 5.35
CA ILE A 654 -26.99 17.86 4.98
C ILE A 654 -26.52 17.09 3.74
N LEU A 655 -26.47 15.76 3.83
CA LEU A 655 -26.24 14.85 2.70
C LEU A 655 -27.52 14.14 2.30
N PHE A 656 -27.90 14.21 1.04
CA PHE A 656 -29.05 13.47 0.49
C PHE A 656 -28.60 12.14 -0.11
N SER A 657 -29.06 11.05 0.49
CA SER A 657 -28.86 9.68 0.03
C SER A 657 -30.19 8.89 0.06
N ALA A 658 -31.26 9.48 -0.44
CA ALA A 658 -32.61 8.91 -0.44
C ALA A 658 -32.87 7.89 -1.57
N GLY A 659 -31.82 7.51 -2.33
CA GLY A 659 -31.87 6.58 -3.46
C GLY A 659 -31.31 7.17 -4.75
N ILE A 660 -31.32 6.39 -5.82
CA ILE A 660 -30.86 6.77 -7.16
C ILE A 660 -31.97 6.60 -8.19
N ARG A 661 -31.86 7.32 -9.32
CA ARG A 661 -32.79 7.24 -10.46
C ARG A 661 -32.02 7.02 -11.77
N PRO A 662 -32.49 6.16 -12.68
CA PRO A 662 -31.86 5.97 -13.99
C PRO A 662 -31.67 7.30 -14.72
N GLN A 663 -30.50 7.49 -15.33
CA GLN A 663 -30.23 8.67 -16.15
C GLN A 663 -30.82 8.48 -17.56
N ASP A 664 -32.14 8.71 -17.68
CA ASP A 664 -32.93 8.44 -18.90
C ASP A 664 -33.29 9.68 -19.72
N ALA A 665 -32.80 10.87 -19.33
CA ALA A 665 -33.17 12.15 -19.94
C ALA A 665 -32.87 12.19 -21.45
N LEU A 666 -31.67 11.74 -21.86
CA LEU A 666 -31.27 11.70 -23.27
C LEU A 666 -32.15 10.78 -24.08
N ALA A 667 -32.39 9.56 -23.60
CA ALA A 667 -33.24 8.58 -24.26
C ALA A 667 -34.70 9.09 -24.41
N ARG A 668 -35.23 9.74 -23.37
CA ARG A 668 -36.56 10.37 -23.40
C ARG A 668 -36.66 11.48 -24.43
N SER A 669 -35.66 12.35 -24.50
CA SER A 669 -35.61 13.44 -25.50
C SER A 669 -35.43 12.94 -26.94
N SER A 670 -34.95 11.70 -27.09
CA SER A 670 -34.67 11.05 -28.38
C SER A 670 -35.74 10.02 -28.77
N GLU A 671 -36.91 10.07 -28.12
CA GLU A 671 -38.07 9.21 -28.41
C GLU A 671 -37.79 7.70 -28.32
N LEU A 672 -36.83 7.28 -27.48
CA LEU A 672 -36.66 5.87 -27.12
C LEU A 672 -37.74 5.45 -26.11
N GLU A 673 -38.13 4.18 -26.13
CA GLU A 673 -39.11 3.66 -25.16
C GLU A 673 -38.52 3.66 -23.74
N ILE A 674 -39.27 4.26 -22.80
CA ILE A 674 -38.90 4.41 -21.39
C ILE A 674 -39.96 3.74 -20.52
N GLY A 675 -39.57 3.13 -19.40
CA GLY A 675 -40.53 2.57 -18.44
C GLY A 675 -41.36 3.61 -17.70
N GLU A 676 -42.50 3.19 -17.15
CA GLU A 676 -43.42 4.07 -16.38
C GLU A 676 -42.75 4.75 -15.17
N ARG A 677 -41.71 4.15 -14.61
CA ARG A 677 -40.95 4.66 -13.45
C ARG A 677 -39.54 5.17 -13.80
N GLY A 678 -39.27 5.36 -15.09
CA GLY A 678 -37.95 5.70 -15.62
C GLY A 678 -37.11 4.48 -16.01
N GLY A 679 -36.01 4.74 -16.74
CA GLY A 679 -35.10 3.73 -17.29
C GLY A 679 -35.41 3.35 -18.75
N ILE A 680 -34.36 3.13 -19.53
CA ILE A 680 -34.41 2.88 -20.98
C ILE A 680 -34.79 1.44 -21.23
N LEU A 681 -35.90 1.18 -21.91
CA LEU A 681 -36.40 -0.18 -22.12
C LEU A 681 -35.45 -0.95 -23.05
N VAL A 682 -34.96 -2.10 -22.59
CA VAL A 682 -34.08 -2.99 -23.36
C VAL A 682 -34.59 -4.42 -23.42
N ASN A 683 -34.29 -5.10 -24.51
CA ASN A 683 -34.51 -6.54 -24.66
C ASN A 683 -33.35 -7.36 -24.07
N ASP A 684 -33.41 -8.70 -24.22
CA ASP A 684 -32.38 -9.62 -23.71
C ASP A 684 -31.00 -9.39 -24.35
N GLN A 685 -30.91 -8.76 -25.52
CA GLN A 685 -29.64 -8.40 -26.16
C GLN A 685 -29.14 -7.00 -25.78
N CYS A 686 -29.74 -6.37 -24.76
CA CYS A 686 -29.49 -4.99 -24.33
C CYS A 686 -29.80 -3.93 -25.41
N LEU A 687 -30.57 -4.27 -26.45
CA LEU A 687 -31.02 -3.36 -27.49
C LEU A 687 -32.24 -2.57 -27.03
N THR A 688 -32.27 -1.28 -27.38
CA THR A 688 -33.41 -0.41 -27.14
C THR A 688 -34.48 -0.55 -28.24
N SER A 689 -35.51 0.31 -28.22
CA SER A 689 -36.48 0.42 -29.33
C SER A 689 -35.83 0.79 -30.68
N ASP A 690 -34.58 1.23 -30.69
CA ASP A 690 -33.78 1.45 -31.89
C ASP A 690 -32.72 0.34 -32.06
N PRO A 691 -32.66 -0.34 -33.22
CA PRO A 691 -31.73 -1.46 -33.43
C PRO A 691 -30.25 -1.03 -33.50
N SER A 692 -29.96 0.26 -33.61
CA SER A 692 -28.59 0.79 -33.59
C SER A 692 -28.16 1.32 -32.21
N ILE A 693 -29.03 1.24 -31.19
CA ILE A 693 -28.77 1.79 -29.86
C ILE A 693 -28.93 0.72 -28.78
N TYR A 694 -27.87 0.55 -27.99
CA TYR A 694 -27.82 -0.31 -26.80
C TYR A 694 -27.90 0.55 -25.54
N ALA A 695 -28.43 0.01 -24.44
CA ALA A 695 -28.32 0.62 -23.13
C ALA A 695 -27.89 -0.43 -22.09
N ILE A 696 -26.91 -0.08 -21.26
CA ILE A 696 -26.27 -0.99 -20.31
C ILE A 696 -26.07 -0.32 -18.94
N GLY A 697 -26.06 -1.12 -17.86
CA GLY A 697 -25.90 -0.61 -16.49
C GLY A 697 -27.18 0.00 -15.92
N GLU A 698 -27.05 0.92 -14.96
CA GLU A 698 -28.19 1.42 -14.15
C GLU A 698 -29.22 2.24 -14.95
N CYS A 699 -28.88 2.71 -16.15
CA CYS A 699 -29.81 3.42 -17.03
C CYS A 699 -30.77 2.47 -17.78
N ALA A 700 -30.41 1.19 -17.88
CA ALA A 700 -31.18 0.19 -18.62
C ALA A 700 -32.29 -0.43 -17.76
N LEU A 701 -33.47 -0.58 -18.36
CA LEU A 701 -34.66 -1.22 -17.80
C LEU A 701 -34.92 -2.52 -18.57
N TRP A 702 -34.51 -3.63 -17.98
CA TRP A 702 -34.73 -4.96 -18.54
C TRP A 702 -35.89 -5.65 -17.81
N ASN A 703 -36.90 -6.11 -18.55
CA ASN A 703 -38.07 -6.81 -17.99
C ASN A 703 -38.74 -6.07 -16.79
N ASN A 704 -38.91 -4.74 -16.91
CA ASN A 704 -39.41 -3.84 -15.85
C ASN A 704 -38.57 -3.81 -14.57
N GLN A 705 -37.30 -4.21 -14.63
CA GLN A 705 -36.35 -4.19 -13.52
C GLN A 705 -35.11 -3.34 -13.86
N ILE A 706 -34.63 -2.62 -12.85
CA ILE A 706 -33.38 -1.84 -12.89
C ILE A 706 -32.43 -2.46 -11.87
N PHE A 707 -31.17 -2.62 -12.26
CA PHE A 707 -30.15 -3.22 -11.43
C PHE A 707 -29.17 -2.15 -10.94
N GLY A 708 -29.22 -1.83 -9.63
CA GLY A 708 -28.34 -0.86 -8.97
C GLY A 708 -27.03 -1.47 -8.43
N LEU A 709 -26.45 -2.42 -9.17
CA LEU A 709 -25.22 -3.13 -8.81
C LEU A 709 -24.30 -3.18 -10.02
N VAL A 710 -22.99 -3.21 -9.78
CA VAL A 710 -21.95 -3.19 -10.82
C VAL A 710 -21.94 -4.49 -11.65
N ALA A 711 -22.05 -5.65 -11.00
CA ALA A 711 -21.98 -6.96 -11.66
C ALA A 711 -23.05 -7.17 -12.76
N PRO A 712 -24.35 -6.87 -12.53
CA PRO A 712 -25.35 -6.87 -13.60
C PRO A 712 -24.97 -5.97 -14.78
N GLY A 713 -24.41 -4.79 -14.50
CA GLY A 713 -23.94 -3.85 -15.52
C GLY A 713 -22.79 -4.43 -16.36
N TYR A 714 -21.85 -5.13 -15.75
CA TYR A 714 -20.77 -5.83 -16.47
C TYR A 714 -21.29 -6.96 -17.36
N THR A 715 -22.31 -7.71 -16.90
CA THR A 715 -22.95 -8.73 -17.73
C THR A 715 -23.66 -8.09 -18.92
N MET A 716 -24.40 -7.00 -18.71
CA MET A 716 -25.03 -6.24 -19.80
C MET A 716 -23.99 -5.72 -20.80
N ALA A 717 -22.84 -5.24 -20.32
CA ALA A 717 -21.72 -4.81 -21.17
C ALA A 717 -21.21 -5.96 -22.05
N LYS A 718 -20.93 -7.14 -21.46
CA LYS A 718 -20.50 -8.34 -22.20
C LYS A 718 -21.55 -8.80 -23.21
N THR A 719 -22.83 -8.81 -22.84
CA THR A 719 -23.94 -9.15 -23.75
C THR A 719 -24.02 -8.17 -24.93
N ALA A 720 -23.85 -6.86 -24.68
CA ALA A 720 -23.83 -5.85 -25.73
C ALA A 720 -22.63 -6.05 -26.67
N VAL A 721 -21.43 -6.28 -26.14
CA VAL A 721 -20.22 -6.57 -26.96
C VAL A 721 -20.44 -7.81 -27.83
N ALA A 722 -20.90 -8.92 -27.26
CA ALA A 722 -21.16 -10.15 -27.99
C ALA A 722 -22.15 -9.94 -29.15
N ASN A 723 -23.26 -9.24 -28.90
CA ASN A 723 -24.24 -8.94 -29.95
C ASN A 723 -23.69 -7.98 -31.03
N ILE A 724 -22.86 -7.00 -30.67
CA ILE A 724 -22.21 -6.11 -31.65
C ILE A 724 -21.19 -6.87 -32.51
N SER A 725 -20.50 -7.86 -31.94
CA SER A 725 -19.55 -8.72 -32.64
C SER A 725 -20.21 -9.81 -33.49
N GLY A 726 -21.52 -10.03 -33.35
CA GLY A 726 -22.29 -11.03 -34.10
C GLY A 726 -22.44 -12.38 -33.40
N ASP A 727 -22.09 -12.48 -32.12
CA ASP A 727 -22.29 -13.65 -31.28
C ASP A 727 -23.70 -13.68 -30.66
N GLU A 728 -24.27 -14.87 -30.47
CA GLU A 728 -25.58 -15.03 -29.81
C GLU A 728 -25.42 -15.04 -28.28
N ALA A 729 -25.61 -13.88 -27.65
CA ALA A 729 -25.65 -13.72 -26.19
C ALA A 729 -26.95 -13.04 -25.74
N ALA A 730 -27.45 -13.42 -24.55
CA ALA A 730 -28.64 -12.87 -23.94
C ALA A 730 -28.43 -12.62 -22.45
N PHE A 731 -28.86 -11.45 -21.99
CA PHE A 731 -28.96 -11.08 -20.58
C PHE A 731 -30.24 -11.70 -20.01
N THR A 732 -30.08 -12.55 -18.99
CA THR A 732 -31.17 -13.33 -18.38
C THR A 732 -31.57 -12.82 -17.00
N GLY A 733 -31.12 -11.62 -16.64
CA GLY A 733 -31.28 -11.03 -15.31
C GLY A 733 -30.02 -11.19 -14.46
N ALA A 734 -30.08 -10.69 -13.22
CA ALA A 734 -28.96 -10.78 -12.29
C ALA A 734 -29.41 -10.94 -10.84
N ASP A 735 -28.56 -11.56 -10.05
CA ASP A 735 -28.77 -11.75 -8.62
C ASP A 735 -28.66 -10.41 -7.87
N MET A 736 -29.62 -10.17 -6.98
CA MET A 736 -29.70 -8.96 -6.14
C MET A 736 -29.17 -9.21 -4.73
N SER A 737 -28.56 -10.36 -4.49
CA SER A 737 -27.96 -10.68 -3.20
C SER A 737 -26.77 -9.77 -2.92
N THR A 738 -26.66 -9.31 -1.68
CA THR A 738 -25.66 -8.33 -1.23
C THR A 738 -25.02 -8.79 0.07
N LYS A 739 -23.69 -8.74 0.12
CA LYS A 739 -22.86 -8.99 1.31
C LYS A 739 -22.00 -7.76 1.56
N LEU A 740 -22.20 -7.10 2.68
CA LEU A 740 -21.72 -5.75 2.91
C LEU A 740 -21.20 -5.63 4.33
N LYS A 741 -20.25 -4.70 4.54
CA LYS A 741 -19.74 -4.35 5.85
C LYS A 741 -19.91 -2.85 6.06
N LEU A 742 -20.94 -2.47 6.80
CA LEU A 742 -21.34 -1.08 7.02
C LEU A 742 -20.82 -0.63 8.37
N LEU A 743 -19.95 0.39 8.41
CA LEU A 743 -19.40 0.91 9.68
C LEU A 743 -18.71 -0.19 10.54
N GLY A 744 -18.23 -1.26 9.91
CA GLY A 744 -17.65 -2.41 10.62
C GLY A 744 -18.67 -3.49 11.06
N VAL A 745 -19.95 -3.35 10.71
CA VAL A 745 -21.02 -4.33 10.94
C VAL A 745 -21.29 -5.14 9.68
N ASP A 746 -21.24 -6.47 9.79
CA ASP A 746 -21.51 -7.37 8.66
C ASP A 746 -23.03 -7.49 8.42
N VAL A 747 -23.47 -7.29 7.17
CA VAL A 747 -24.88 -7.40 6.74
C VAL A 747 -24.95 -8.20 5.44
N GLY A 748 -25.90 -9.11 5.34
CA GLY A 748 -26.13 -9.98 4.19
C GLY A 748 -27.61 -10.08 3.85
N SER A 749 -27.96 -9.99 2.56
CA SER A 749 -29.31 -10.20 2.06
C SER A 749 -29.25 -11.04 0.80
N ILE A 750 -30.05 -12.10 0.72
CA ILE A 750 -30.08 -13.05 -0.39
C ILE A 750 -31.50 -13.16 -0.93
N GLY A 751 -31.67 -13.09 -2.25
CA GLY A 751 -32.94 -13.38 -2.94
C GLY A 751 -34.18 -12.70 -2.34
N ASP A 752 -35.26 -13.47 -2.15
CA ASP A 752 -36.49 -13.03 -1.51
C ASP A 752 -36.38 -12.98 0.02
N ALA A 753 -35.53 -12.07 0.51
CA ALA A 753 -35.28 -11.83 1.94
C ALA A 753 -36.56 -11.52 2.75
N HIS A 754 -37.57 -10.93 2.11
CA HIS A 754 -38.82 -10.52 2.76
C HIS A 754 -39.90 -11.61 2.76
N GLY A 755 -39.78 -12.65 1.92
CA GLY A 755 -40.83 -13.66 1.74
C GLY A 755 -42.05 -13.13 0.98
N LYS A 756 -41.81 -12.35 -0.10
CA LYS A 756 -42.85 -11.87 -1.01
C LYS A 756 -43.48 -13.00 -1.83
N THR A 757 -42.75 -14.10 -2.01
CA THR A 757 -43.22 -15.30 -2.71
C THR A 757 -44.43 -15.89 -1.97
N PRO A 758 -45.60 -16.02 -2.63
CA PRO A 758 -46.79 -16.59 -2.00
C PRO A 758 -46.53 -18.00 -1.46
N GLY A 759 -46.94 -18.29 -0.22
CA GLY A 759 -46.76 -19.60 0.41
C GLY A 759 -45.38 -19.84 1.02
N SER A 760 -44.45 -18.87 0.97
CA SER A 760 -43.13 -18.99 1.57
C SER A 760 -43.16 -19.09 3.11
N ILE A 761 -42.17 -19.79 3.68
CA ILE A 761 -42.03 -20.03 5.13
C ILE A 761 -40.71 -19.40 5.59
N SER A 762 -40.71 -18.69 6.72
CA SER A 762 -39.51 -18.05 7.26
C SER A 762 -39.05 -18.67 8.59
N TYR A 763 -37.75 -18.97 8.71
CA TYR A 763 -37.09 -19.31 9.97
C TYR A 763 -36.20 -18.16 10.41
N ARG A 764 -36.15 -17.86 11.72
CA ARG A 764 -35.40 -16.74 12.30
C ARG A 764 -34.59 -17.20 13.52
N TYR A 765 -33.39 -16.64 13.67
CA TYR A 765 -32.50 -16.79 14.82
C TYR A 765 -32.00 -15.41 15.23
N LEU A 766 -32.16 -15.05 16.50
CA LEU A 766 -31.69 -13.78 17.06
C LEU A 766 -30.95 -14.07 18.35
N ASP A 767 -29.73 -13.57 18.46
CA ASP A 767 -28.89 -13.65 19.66
C ASP A 767 -28.46 -12.23 20.05
N GLU A 768 -28.97 -11.74 21.18
CA GLU A 768 -28.67 -10.38 21.66
C GLU A 768 -27.30 -10.29 22.34
N ASP A 769 -26.77 -11.40 22.86
CA ASP A 769 -25.48 -11.43 23.56
C ASP A 769 -24.34 -11.43 22.53
N GLU A 770 -24.40 -12.32 21.54
CA GLU A 770 -23.47 -12.35 20.41
C GLU A 770 -23.76 -11.24 19.37
N GLN A 771 -24.91 -10.55 19.51
CA GLN A 771 -25.40 -9.53 18.60
C GLN A 771 -25.47 -10.00 17.14
N VAL A 772 -26.08 -11.16 16.89
CA VAL A 772 -26.27 -11.74 15.55
C VAL A 772 -27.74 -12.03 15.25
N TYR A 773 -28.14 -11.84 13.98
CA TYR A 773 -29.47 -12.15 13.47
C TYR A 773 -29.36 -12.90 12.14
N TYR A 774 -30.13 -13.98 12.01
CA TYR A 774 -30.28 -14.74 10.78
C TYR A 774 -31.75 -14.99 10.47
N ARG A 775 -32.10 -14.90 9.20
CA ARG A 775 -33.38 -15.33 8.66
C ARG A 775 -33.15 -16.09 7.37
N ILE A 776 -33.90 -17.17 7.17
CA ILE A 776 -34.02 -17.84 5.86
C ILE A 776 -35.49 -17.92 5.48
N VAL A 777 -35.75 -17.77 4.19
CA VAL A 777 -37.07 -17.87 3.56
C VAL A 777 -37.03 -19.05 2.61
N VAL A 778 -37.94 -20.00 2.79
CA VAL A 778 -38.00 -21.25 2.02
C VAL A 778 -39.32 -21.38 1.28
N SER A 779 -39.35 -22.21 0.24
CA SER A 779 -40.56 -22.53 -0.53
C SER A 779 -41.65 -23.21 0.32
N GLU A 780 -42.89 -23.20 -0.17
CA GLU A 780 -44.05 -23.80 0.53
C GLU A 780 -43.85 -25.29 0.85
N ASP A 781 -43.20 -26.01 -0.06
CA ASP A 781 -42.83 -27.43 0.08
C ASP A 781 -41.53 -27.66 0.88
N ARG A 782 -40.85 -26.58 1.32
CA ARG A 782 -39.60 -26.57 2.09
C ARG A 782 -38.39 -27.16 1.38
N THR A 783 -38.45 -27.35 0.07
CA THR A 783 -37.37 -27.95 -0.71
C THR A 783 -36.35 -26.94 -1.20
N LYS A 784 -36.71 -25.66 -1.37
CA LYS A 784 -35.83 -24.63 -1.94
C LYS A 784 -35.66 -23.43 -1.01
N LEU A 785 -34.45 -22.86 -1.00
CA LEU A 785 -34.18 -21.58 -0.37
C LEU A 785 -34.56 -20.46 -1.34
N LEU A 786 -35.45 -19.56 -0.91
CA LEU A 786 -35.90 -18.41 -1.69
C LEU A 786 -35.15 -17.13 -1.33
N GLY A 787 -34.71 -17.00 -0.09
CA GLY A 787 -33.94 -15.84 0.36
C GLY A 787 -33.42 -15.95 1.79
N SER A 788 -32.60 -14.98 2.21
CA SER A 788 -32.01 -14.94 3.54
C SER A 788 -31.62 -13.52 3.97
N VAL A 789 -31.59 -13.26 5.28
CA VAL A 789 -31.07 -12.04 5.90
C VAL A 789 -30.06 -12.45 6.98
N LEU A 790 -28.91 -11.80 7.02
CA LEU A 790 -27.87 -11.97 8.03
C LEU A 790 -27.42 -10.60 8.53
N VAL A 791 -27.31 -10.41 9.84
CA VAL A 791 -26.78 -9.18 10.46
C VAL A 791 -25.88 -9.56 11.63
N GLY A 792 -24.69 -8.97 11.69
CA GLY A 792 -23.68 -9.19 12.73
C GLY A 792 -22.61 -10.21 12.36
N ASP A 793 -22.99 -11.40 11.90
CA ASP A 793 -22.08 -12.44 11.39
C ASP A 793 -22.54 -12.87 9.99
N ASN A 794 -21.62 -12.93 9.03
CA ASN A 794 -21.88 -13.34 7.66
C ASN A 794 -21.22 -14.68 7.29
N SER A 795 -20.72 -15.44 8.26
CA SER A 795 -20.04 -16.73 8.08
C SER A 795 -20.84 -17.73 7.24
N LYS A 796 -22.18 -17.66 7.30
CA LYS A 796 -23.11 -18.57 6.62
C LYS A 796 -23.61 -18.03 5.26
N TYR A 797 -23.27 -16.79 4.91
CA TYR A 797 -23.78 -16.12 3.72
C TYR A 797 -23.46 -16.92 2.44
N ASP A 798 -22.20 -17.31 2.26
CA ASP A 798 -21.76 -17.93 1.00
C ASP A 798 -22.44 -19.29 0.78
N THR A 799 -22.61 -20.09 1.84
CA THR A 799 -23.35 -21.35 1.79
C THR A 799 -24.82 -21.14 1.43
N LEU A 800 -25.49 -20.19 2.09
CA LEU A 800 -26.90 -19.87 1.82
C LEU A 800 -27.10 -19.30 0.42
N LEU A 801 -26.14 -18.51 -0.09
CA LEU A 801 -26.19 -17.99 -1.45
C LEU A 801 -26.17 -19.13 -2.47
N GLN A 802 -25.34 -20.15 -2.28
CA GLN A 802 -25.30 -21.30 -3.18
C GLN A 802 -26.62 -22.10 -3.17
N TYR A 803 -27.26 -22.25 -2.02
CA TYR A 803 -28.58 -22.90 -1.93
C TYR A 803 -29.65 -22.13 -2.73
N ALA A 804 -29.64 -20.80 -2.65
CA ALA A 804 -30.61 -19.95 -3.35
C ALA A 804 -30.34 -19.89 -4.86
N LEU A 805 -29.09 -19.64 -5.28
CA LEU A 805 -28.73 -19.46 -6.70
C LEU A 805 -28.87 -20.73 -7.52
N ASN A 806 -28.40 -21.85 -6.99
CA ASN A 806 -28.35 -23.11 -7.74
C ASN A 806 -29.60 -23.97 -7.52
N GLY A 807 -30.59 -23.46 -6.77
CA GLY A 807 -31.82 -24.18 -6.45
C GLY A 807 -31.54 -25.55 -5.81
N ILE A 808 -30.61 -25.62 -4.86
CA ILE A 808 -30.20 -26.88 -4.23
C ILE A 808 -31.28 -27.33 -3.25
N ASP A 809 -31.55 -28.64 -3.20
CA ASP A 809 -32.52 -29.19 -2.26
C ASP A 809 -32.06 -28.94 -0.81
N LEU A 810 -32.94 -28.31 -0.04
CA LEU A 810 -32.73 -28.04 1.38
C LEU A 810 -32.73 -29.35 2.19
N PRO A 811 -31.96 -29.41 3.29
CA PRO A 811 -32.02 -30.53 4.22
C PRO A 811 -33.41 -30.64 4.87
N GLU A 812 -33.76 -31.82 5.37
CA GLU A 812 -35.06 -32.13 6.00
C GLU A 812 -35.44 -31.12 7.12
N LYS A 813 -34.43 -30.50 7.75
CA LYS A 813 -34.58 -29.41 8.73
C LYS A 813 -33.85 -28.15 8.24
N PRO A 814 -34.48 -27.28 7.44
CA PRO A 814 -33.84 -26.07 6.90
C PRO A 814 -33.29 -25.13 7.97
N GLN A 815 -33.91 -25.06 9.15
CA GLN A 815 -33.46 -24.21 10.25
C GLN A 815 -32.05 -24.57 10.78
N ALA A 816 -31.56 -25.80 10.56
CA ALA A 816 -30.22 -26.18 10.97
C ALA A 816 -29.13 -25.36 10.24
N LEU A 817 -29.45 -24.76 9.09
CA LEU A 817 -28.53 -23.91 8.33
C LEU A 817 -28.24 -22.56 8.99
N ILE A 818 -29.08 -22.11 9.92
CA ILE A 818 -28.93 -20.80 10.60
C ILE A 818 -28.71 -20.92 12.11
N LEU A 819 -28.87 -22.10 12.70
CA LEU A 819 -28.67 -22.31 14.12
C LEU A 819 -27.18 -22.51 14.45
N PRO A 820 -26.70 -22.04 15.60
CA PRO A 820 -25.36 -22.36 16.08
C PRO A 820 -25.24 -23.87 16.37
N SER A 821 -24.09 -24.46 16.02
CA SER A 821 -23.79 -25.87 16.29
C SER A 821 -23.75 -26.11 17.81
N MET A 822 -24.79 -26.73 18.37
CA MET A 822 -24.84 -26.99 19.82
C MET A 822 -23.95 -28.16 20.26
N ASP A 823 -23.51 -29.04 19.35
CA ASP A 823 -22.82 -30.30 19.69
C ASP A 823 -21.53 -30.57 18.87
N GLY A 824 -20.86 -29.54 18.34
CA GLY A 824 -19.58 -29.71 17.62
C GLY A 824 -19.67 -30.41 16.25
N SER A 825 -20.87 -30.82 15.81
CA SER A 825 -21.10 -31.23 14.42
C SER A 825 -21.16 -29.99 13.51
N ALA A 826 -20.29 -29.97 12.50
CA ALA A 826 -20.25 -28.94 11.49
C ALA A 826 -21.58 -28.90 10.72
N ALA A 827 -22.07 -27.70 10.40
CA ALA A 827 -23.16 -27.54 9.45
C ALA A 827 -22.78 -28.19 8.10
N PRO A 828 -23.71 -28.81 7.36
CA PRO A 828 -23.42 -29.39 6.05
C PRO A 828 -22.85 -28.31 5.13
N ALA A 829 -21.54 -28.39 4.81
CA ALA A 829 -20.91 -27.53 3.83
C ALA A 829 -21.18 -28.10 2.43
N LEU A 830 -21.49 -27.22 1.48
CA LEU A 830 -21.79 -27.57 0.10
C LEU A 830 -20.47 -27.93 -0.63
N GLY A 831 -20.31 -29.19 -1.02
CA GLY A 831 -19.11 -29.64 -1.75
C GLY A 831 -19.06 -29.10 -3.20
N PRO A 832 -17.86 -28.94 -3.79
CA PRO A 832 -17.67 -28.43 -5.17
C PRO A 832 -18.35 -29.28 -6.25
N ASP A 833 -18.60 -30.56 -5.93
CA ASP A 833 -19.28 -31.52 -6.78
C ASP A 833 -20.77 -31.24 -6.99
N ALA A 834 -21.42 -30.63 -6.01
CA ALA A 834 -22.86 -30.37 -6.04
C ALA A 834 -23.22 -29.09 -6.81
N LEU A 835 -22.23 -28.36 -7.33
CA LEU A 835 -22.42 -27.13 -8.08
C LEU A 835 -22.68 -27.42 -9.57
N PRO A 836 -23.74 -26.87 -10.18
CA PRO A 836 -23.99 -26.96 -11.63
C PRO A 836 -23.01 -26.09 -12.43
N ASP A 837 -22.91 -26.30 -13.74
CA ASP A 837 -22.01 -25.53 -14.62
C ASP A 837 -22.39 -24.03 -14.67
N GLU A 838 -23.66 -23.69 -14.49
CA GLU A 838 -24.12 -22.31 -14.44
C GLU A 838 -23.78 -21.61 -13.11
N ALA A 839 -23.27 -22.33 -12.10
CA ALA A 839 -22.98 -21.79 -10.78
C ALA A 839 -21.90 -20.70 -10.85
N THR A 840 -22.21 -19.49 -10.36
CA THR A 840 -21.24 -18.40 -10.31
C THR A 840 -20.23 -18.62 -9.18
N ILE A 841 -18.94 -18.72 -9.52
CA ILE A 841 -17.83 -18.93 -8.58
C ILE A 841 -17.15 -17.61 -8.24
N CYS A 842 -16.96 -16.71 -9.21
CA CYS A 842 -16.43 -15.36 -8.98
C CYS A 842 -17.50 -14.32 -9.30
N SER A 843 -18.14 -13.76 -8.28
CA SER A 843 -19.18 -12.72 -8.48
C SER A 843 -18.61 -11.40 -8.99
N CYS A 844 -17.40 -11.01 -8.56
CA CYS A 844 -16.77 -9.74 -8.95
C CYS A 844 -16.44 -9.67 -10.46
N LEU A 845 -16.17 -10.81 -11.10
CA LEU A 845 -15.81 -10.90 -12.53
C LEU A 845 -16.79 -11.76 -13.34
N ASN A 846 -17.88 -12.20 -12.69
CA ASN A 846 -18.93 -13.07 -13.20
C ASN A 846 -18.40 -14.35 -13.88
N VAL A 847 -17.52 -15.09 -13.19
CA VAL A 847 -16.96 -16.35 -13.68
C VAL A 847 -17.77 -17.53 -13.14
N THR A 848 -18.34 -18.34 -14.03
CA THR A 848 -19.10 -19.56 -13.66
C THR A 848 -18.21 -20.80 -13.57
N LYS A 849 -18.71 -21.85 -12.92
CA LYS A 849 -18.09 -23.17 -12.89
C LYS A 849 -17.90 -23.71 -14.31
N GLY A 850 -18.87 -23.51 -15.20
CA GLY A 850 -18.83 -23.89 -16.60
C GLY A 850 -17.70 -23.20 -17.36
N GLN A 851 -17.45 -21.90 -17.12
CA GLN A 851 -16.31 -21.20 -17.73
C GLN A 851 -14.96 -21.71 -17.18
N ILE A 852 -14.91 -22.07 -15.91
CA ILE A 852 -13.73 -22.74 -15.32
C ILE A 852 -13.52 -24.10 -15.97
N CYS A 853 -14.57 -24.91 -16.10
CA CYS A 853 -14.58 -26.17 -16.82
C CYS A 853 -14.12 -26.03 -18.28
N CYS A 854 -14.65 -25.04 -19.02
CA CYS A 854 -14.24 -24.75 -20.40
C CYS A 854 -12.76 -24.36 -20.46
N SER A 855 -12.28 -23.52 -19.55
CA SER A 855 -10.85 -23.18 -19.51
C SER A 855 -9.96 -24.41 -19.28
N ILE A 856 -10.44 -25.36 -18.47
CA ILE A 856 -9.78 -26.65 -18.26
C ILE A 856 -9.81 -27.50 -19.55
N ASP A 857 -10.97 -27.57 -20.21
CA ASP A 857 -11.17 -28.29 -21.47
C ASP A 857 -10.32 -27.69 -22.62
N GLU A 858 -10.04 -26.39 -22.59
CA GLU A 858 -9.18 -25.66 -23.53
C GLU A 858 -7.68 -25.74 -23.20
N GLY A 859 -7.31 -26.37 -22.08
CA GLY A 859 -5.92 -26.71 -21.73
C GLY A 859 -5.38 -26.11 -20.44
N ALA A 860 -6.19 -25.44 -19.62
CA ALA A 860 -5.78 -25.01 -18.29
C ALA A 860 -5.63 -26.23 -17.35
N THR A 861 -4.46 -26.40 -16.73
CA THR A 861 -4.16 -27.59 -15.90
C THR A 861 -3.87 -27.23 -14.45
N SER A 862 -3.90 -25.95 -14.10
CA SER A 862 -3.70 -25.46 -12.73
C SER A 862 -4.61 -24.28 -12.41
N VAL A 863 -4.77 -24.00 -11.11
CA VAL A 863 -5.50 -22.81 -10.64
C VAL A 863 -4.85 -21.52 -11.15
N ALA A 864 -3.53 -21.49 -11.35
CA ALA A 864 -2.86 -20.31 -11.91
C ALA A 864 -3.29 -20.07 -13.37
N ASP A 865 -3.31 -21.13 -14.19
CA ASP A 865 -3.75 -21.04 -15.58
C ASP A 865 -5.22 -20.60 -15.68
N VAL A 866 -6.09 -21.17 -14.84
CA VAL A 866 -7.50 -20.77 -14.77
C VAL A 866 -7.63 -19.31 -14.36
N LYS A 867 -6.80 -18.81 -13.43
CA LYS A 867 -6.78 -17.39 -13.05
C LYS A 867 -6.32 -16.49 -14.19
N ASP A 868 -5.30 -16.90 -14.94
CA ASP A 868 -4.76 -16.09 -16.04
C ASP A 868 -5.76 -15.97 -17.19
N VAL A 869 -6.51 -17.04 -17.48
CA VAL A 869 -7.52 -17.13 -18.54
C VAL A 869 -8.84 -16.49 -18.11
N THR A 870 -9.41 -16.91 -16.97
CA THR A 870 -10.76 -16.48 -16.55
C THR A 870 -10.76 -15.20 -15.71
N LYS A 871 -9.58 -14.73 -15.28
CA LYS A 871 -9.39 -13.67 -14.29
C LYS A 871 -10.03 -13.95 -12.92
N ALA A 872 -10.61 -15.13 -12.67
CA ALA A 872 -11.27 -15.44 -11.39
C ALA A 872 -10.32 -15.19 -10.20
N ALA A 873 -10.84 -14.59 -9.11
CA ALA A 873 -10.08 -14.24 -7.91
C ALA A 873 -8.93 -13.22 -8.08
N SER A 874 -8.83 -12.51 -9.22
CA SER A 874 -7.85 -11.43 -9.44
C SER A 874 -8.33 -10.03 -8.99
N GLY A 875 -9.64 -9.78 -8.94
CA GLY A 875 -10.20 -8.51 -8.44
C GLY A 875 -10.27 -8.46 -6.91
N CYS A 876 -11.44 -8.79 -6.34
CA CYS A 876 -11.67 -8.73 -4.89
C CYS A 876 -11.07 -9.89 -4.07
N GLY A 877 -10.53 -10.93 -4.73
CA GLY A 877 -9.89 -12.10 -4.09
C GLY A 877 -10.79 -13.06 -3.28
N GLY A 878 -12.05 -12.69 -3.02
CA GLY A 878 -12.96 -13.42 -2.11
C GLY A 878 -13.26 -14.87 -2.52
N CYS A 879 -13.27 -15.18 -3.82
CA CYS A 879 -13.59 -16.51 -4.33
C CYS A 879 -12.37 -17.46 -4.46
N ALA A 880 -11.16 -17.04 -4.06
CA ALA A 880 -9.92 -17.80 -4.33
C ALA A 880 -9.93 -19.22 -3.76
N ALA A 881 -10.53 -19.43 -2.59
CA ALA A 881 -10.63 -20.75 -1.96
C ALA A 881 -11.64 -21.66 -2.68
N MET A 882 -12.79 -21.11 -3.06
CA MET A 882 -13.84 -21.82 -3.80
C MET A 882 -13.36 -22.20 -5.21
N LEU A 883 -12.68 -21.27 -5.90
CA LEU A 883 -12.08 -21.48 -7.21
C LEU A 883 -11.11 -22.67 -7.20
N LYS A 884 -10.19 -22.71 -6.21
CA LYS A 884 -9.27 -23.84 -6.06
C LYS A 884 -10.02 -25.16 -5.88
N SER A 885 -11.02 -25.19 -5.00
CA SER A 885 -11.80 -26.41 -4.74
C SER A 885 -12.56 -26.91 -5.96
N VAL A 886 -13.06 -26.02 -6.83
CA VAL A 886 -13.77 -26.38 -8.07
C VAL A 886 -12.79 -26.86 -9.14
N VAL A 887 -11.65 -26.19 -9.33
CA VAL A 887 -10.62 -26.58 -10.30
C VAL A 887 -10.05 -27.96 -9.97
N ASP A 888 -9.68 -28.19 -8.70
CA ASP A 888 -9.14 -29.48 -8.26
C ASP A 888 -10.17 -30.61 -8.53
N CYS A 889 -11.44 -30.40 -8.19
CA CYS A 889 -12.52 -31.39 -8.38
C CYS A 889 -12.85 -31.68 -9.86
N GLU A 890 -12.90 -30.65 -10.72
CA GLU A 890 -13.28 -30.79 -12.13
C GLU A 890 -12.16 -31.35 -13.02
N LEU A 891 -10.90 -31.14 -12.64
CA LEU A 891 -9.75 -31.83 -13.22
C LEU A 891 -9.83 -33.34 -12.93
N GLU A 892 -10.09 -33.72 -11.67
CA GLU A 892 -10.26 -35.11 -11.21
C GLU A 892 -11.34 -35.87 -12.02
N LYS A 893 -12.49 -35.23 -12.27
CA LYS A 893 -13.60 -35.83 -13.05
C LYS A 893 -13.28 -36.10 -14.50
N ARG A 894 -12.44 -35.27 -15.12
CA ARG A 894 -12.09 -35.39 -16.55
C ARG A 894 -11.09 -36.52 -16.82
N GLY A 895 -10.74 -37.29 -15.78
CA GLY A 895 -9.69 -38.29 -15.86
C GLY A 895 -8.33 -37.65 -16.15
N VAL A 896 -8.23 -36.32 -16.08
CA VAL A 896 -6.97 -35.64 -15.87
C VAL A 896 -6.63 -36.03 -14.44
N GLU A 897 -5.64 -36.89 -14.29
CA GLU A 897 -5.03 -37.09 -12.98
C GLU A 897 -4.75 -35.68 -12.47
N VAL A 898 -5.50 -35.23 -11.45
CA VAL A 898 -5.04 -34.07 -10.68
C VAL A 898 -3.68 -34.54 -10.23
N CYS A 899 -2.68 -33.92 -10.81
CA CYS A 899 -1.32 -34.32 -10.67
C CYS A 899 -0.97 -34.05 -9.20
N THR A 900 -1.26 -35.02 -8.35
CA THR A 900 -0.92 -35.02 -6.93
C THR A 900 0.57 -35.30 -6.77
N ASP A 901 1.25 -35.58 -7.88
CA ASP A 901 2.68 -35.46 -8.08
C ASP A 901 3.20 -34.25 -7.33
N LEU A 902 4.17 -34.51 -6.47
CA LEU A 902 4.87 -33.47 -5.77
C LEU A 902 5.50 -32.45 -6.75
N CYS A 903 5.99 -32.94 -7.89
CA CYS A 903 6.49 -32.16 -9.03
C CYS A 903 6.81 -33.10 -10.21
N GLU A 904 7.27 -32.54 -11.32
CA GLU A 904 7.71 -33.31 -12.51
C GLU A 904 8.74 -34.44 -12.23
N HIS A 905 9.43 -34.42 -11.09
CA HIS A 905 10.44 -35.41 -10.72
C HIS A 905 9.85 -36.63 -9.98
N PHE A 906 8.73 -36.48 -9.27
CA PHE A 906 8.11 -37.52 -8.44
C PHE A 906 6.60 -37.51 -8.62
N ALA A 907 6.08 -38.60 -9.19
CA ALA A 907 4.65 -38.80 -9.40
C ALA A 907 3.95 -39.38 -8.16
N TYR A 908 4.22 -38.75 -7.01
CA TYR A 908 3.73 -39.16 -5.71
C TYR A 908 3.42 -37.93 -4.86
N THR A 909 2.40 -38.05 -4.01
CA THR A 909 2.11 -37.10 -2.94
C THR A 909 3.20 -37.10 -1.87
N ARG A 910 3.22 -36.06 -1.01
CA ARG A 910 4.13 -36.05 0.14
C ARG A 910 3.90 -37.24 1.07
N GLU A 911 2.64 -37.62 1.30
CA GLU A 911 2.27 -38.74 2.17
C GLU A 911 2.78 -40.07 1.59
N GLU A 912 2.57 -40.31 0.30
CA GLU A 912 3.08 -41.52 -0.38
C GLU A 912 4.61 -41.59 -0.33
N LEU A 913 5.32 -40.48 -0.55
CA LEU A 913 6.77 -40.43 -0.41
C LEU A 913 7.23 -40.73 1.03
N TYR A 914 6.49 -40.24 2.04
CA TYR A 914 6.75 -40.61 3.44
C TYR A 914 6.64 -42.12 3.64
N HIS A 915 5.58 -42.74 3.11
CA HIS A 915 5.40 -44.19 3.18
C HIS A 915 6.52 -44.96 2.47
N ILE A 916 6.87 -44.57 1.25
CA ILE A 916 7.95 -45.20 0.47
C ILE A 916 9.27 -45.17 1.24
N ILE A 917 9.66 -43.98 1.73
CA ILE A 917 10.91 -43.80 2.48
C ILE A 917 10.94 -44.69 3.73
N ARG A 918 9.84 -44.76 4.48
CA ARG A 918 9.76 -45.56 5.70
C ARG A 918 9.77 -47.06 5.42
N VAL A 919 8.96 -47.53 4.46
CA VAL A 919 8.78 -48.96 4.18
C VAL A 919 10.05 -49.55 3.55
N GLU A 920 10.69 -48.84 2.62
CA GLU A 920 11.91 -49.32 1.97
C GLU A 920 13.19 -49.00 2.75
N GLY A 921 13.10 -48.18 3.82
CA GLY A 921 14.24 -47.79 4.63
C GLY A 921 15.22 -46.86 3.90
N ILE A 922 14.73 -46.04 2.96
CA ILE A 922 15.55 -45.16 2.14
C ILE A 922 16.15 -44.05 3.00
N ARG A 923 17.46 -43.84 2.91
CA ARG A 923 18.17 -42.84 3.73
C ARG A 923 18.79 -41.68 2.94
N SER A 924 18.75 -41.73 1.61
CA SER A 924 19.35 -40.67 0.78
C SER A 924 18.42 -40.25 -0.36
N TYR A 925 18.54 -39.00 -0.79
CA TYR A 925 17.78 -38.50 -1.93
C TYR A 925 18.22 -39.15 -3.25
N SER A 926 19.50 -39.49 -3.40
CA SER A 926 20.00 -40.20 -4.59
C SER A 926 19.32 -41.56 -4.74
N GLU A 927 19.19 -42.31 -3.65
CA GLU A 927 18.48 -43.60 -3.66
C GLU A 927 16.98 -43.42 -3.94
N LEU A 928 16.34 -42.40 -3.35
CA LEU A 928 14.94 -42.09 -3.60
C LEU A 928 14.69 -41.73 -5.06
N LEU A 929 15.55 -40.88 -5.64
CA LEU A 929 15.46 -40.42 -7.02
C LEU A 929 15.75 -41.54 -8.01
N GLU A 930 16.72 -42.41 -7.74
CA GLU A 930 17.06 -43.55 -8.59
C GLU A 930 15.93 -44.59 -8.64
N LYS A 931 15.29 -44.86 -7.50
CA LYS A 931 14.23 -45.88 -7.42
C LYS A 931 12.86 -45.37 -7.84
N HIS A 932 12.50 -44.14 -7.44
CA HIS A 932 11.12 -43.64 -7.47
C HIS A 932 10.96 -42.29 -8.17
N GLY A 933 12.03 -41.73 -8.75
CA GLY A 933 11.96 -40.43 -9.43
C GLY A 933 12.69 -40.39 -10.77
N LYS A 934 12.80 -39.20 -11.35
CA LYS A 934 13.50 -38.93 -12.62
C LYS A 934 14.14 -37.54 -12.59
N GLY A 935 15.20 -37.33 -13.39
CA GLY A 935 15.88 -36.03 -13.49
C GLY A 935 16.93 -35.77 -12.40
N LEU A 936 17.11 -34.51 -12.00
CA LEU A 936 18.10 -34.07 -10.99
C LEU A 936 17.48 -33.47 -9.71
N GLY A 937 16.16 -33.34 -9.68
CA GLY A 937 15.39 -32.74 -8.59
C GLY A 937 15.33 -31.21 -8.64
N CYS A 938 14.16 -30.65 -8.29
CA CYS A 938 13.90 -29.22 -8.24
C CYS A 938 13.82 -28.68 -6.80
N GLU A 939 13.50 -27.38 -6.70
CA GLU A 939 13.31 -26.61 -5.46
C GLU A 939 12.09 -27.05 -4.64
N ILE A 940 11.22 -27.91 -5.18
CA ILE A 940 10.04 -28.46 -4.49
C ILE A 940 10.36 -29.81 -3.85
N CYS A 941 10.86 -30.77 -4.63
CA CYS A 941 11.05 -32.14 -4.14
C CYS A 941 12.26 -32.29 -3.21
N LYS A 942 13.33 -31.51 -3.39
CA LYS A 942 14.53 -31.58 -2.55
C LYS A 942 14.23 -31.21 -1.09
N PRO A 943 13.64 -30.04 -0.78
CA PRO A 943 13.27 -29.71 0.60
C PRO A 943 12.22 -30.64 1.19
N THR A 944 11.27 -31.12 0.36
CA THR A 944 10.24 -32.06 0.83
C THR A 944 10.85 -33.39 1.25
N ALA A 945 11.73 -33.97 0.42
CA ALA A 945 12.45 -35.20 0.76
C ALA A 945 13.38 -35.00 1.96
N GLY A 946 14.08 -33.86 2.06
CA GLY A 946 14.89 -33.50 3.22
C GLY A 946 14.08 -33.44 4.51
N SER A 947 12.88 -32.83 4.48
CA SER A 947 11.95 -32.81 5.61
C SER A 947 11.50 -34.21 6.00
N ILE A 948 11.12 -35.06 5.04
CA ILE A 948 10.66 -36.43 5.32
C ILE A 948 11.79 -37.26 5.94
N LEU A 949 12.98 -37.26 5.32
CA LEU A 949 14.15 -38.00 5.82
C LEU A 949 14.53 -37.56 7.23
N ALA A 950 14.50 -36.27 7.53
CA ALA A 950 14.75 -35.75 8.87
C ALA A 950 13.69 -36.21 9.88
N SER A 951 12.40 -36.20 9.51
CA SER A 951 11.33 -36.72 10.38
C SER A 951 11.41 -38.24 10.59
N CYS A 952 11.92 -38.99 9.61
CA CYS A 952 12.02 -40.44 9.67
C CYS A 952 13.24 -40.93 10.47
N TRP A 953 14.40 -40.33 10.22
CA TRP A 953 15.69 -40.85 10.65
C TRP A 953 16.47 -39.91 11.59
N ASN A 954 16.05 -38.64 11.67
CA ASN A 954 16.65 -37.61 12.52
C ASN A 954 18.18 -37.46 12.37
N GLU A 955 18.70 -37.76 11.18
CA GLU A 955 20.12 -37.58 10.83
C GLU A 955 20.45 -36.08 10.67
N HIS A 956 21.73 -35.73 10.76
CA HIS A 956 22.12 -34.32 10.75
C HIS A 956 21.91 -33.73 9.35
N ILE A 957 21.25 -32.58 9.26
CA ILE A 957 20.89 -31.94 7.98
C ILE A 957 22.08 -31.58 7.08
N MET A 958 23.28 -31.47 7.67
CA MET A 958 24.55 -31.21 6.96
C MET A 958 25.33 -32.46 6.56
N ASP A 959 24.87 -33.66 6.90
CA ASP A 959 25.54 -34.87 6.43
C ASP A 959 25.43 -34.94 4.90
N GLU A 960 26.44 -35.55 4.26
CA GLU A 960 26.60 -35.58 2.80
C GLU A 960 25.31 -35.95 2.02
N PRO A 961 24.47 -36.91 2.48
CA PRO A 961 23.22 -37.25 1.80
C PRO A 961 22.12 -36.18 1.87
N HIS A 962 22.17 -35.27 2.84
CA HIS A 962 21.06 -34.37 3.22
C HIS A 962 21.31 -32.91 2.89
N VAL A 963 22.57 -32.49 2.80
CA VAL A 963 22.95 -31.07 2.71
C VAL A 963 22.43 -30.38 1.45
N SER A 964 22.38 -31.09 0.32
CA SER A 964 21.85 -30.54 -0.94
C SER A 964 20.32 -30.45 -0.99
N LEU A 965 19.64 -30.93 0.05
CA LEU A 965 18.18 -30.96 0.13
C LEU A 965 17.62 -29.77 0.90
N GLN A 966 18.44 -29.14 1.72
CA GLN A 966 18.00 -28.09 2.63
C GLN A 966 17.76 -26.79 1.86
N ASP A 967 16.78 -26.02 2.31
CA ASP A 967 16.65 -24.64 1.88
C ASP A 967 17.79 -23.78 2.44
N THR A 968 17.87 -22.51 2.04
CA THR A 968 18.96 -21.62 2.47
C THR A 968 19.01 -21.44 3.99
N ASN A 969 17.86 -21.38 4.66
CA ASN A 969 17.80 -21.14 6.10
C ASN A 969 18.21 -22.38 6.91
N ASP A 970 17.77 -23.57 6.49
CA ASP A 970 18.18 -24.83 7.09
C ASP A 970 19.66 -25.14 6.79
N THR A 971 20.13 -24.86 5.58
CA THR A 971 21.55 -25.02 5.19
C THR A 971 22.48 -24.23 6.09
N PHE A 972 22.13 -23.00 6.46
CA PHE A 972 22.97 -22.16 7.30
C PHE A 972 22.55 -22.12 8.77
N MET A 973 21.52 -22.88 9.14
CA MET A 973 20.97 -22.95 10.49
C MET A 973 20.71 -21.56 11.10
N ALA A 974 20.25 -20.63 10.27
CA ALA A 974 19.97 -19.24 10.62
C ALA A 974 19.02 -18.61 9.58
N ASN A 975 18.23 -17.60 9.95
CA ASN A 975 17.30 -16.96 9.01
C ASN A 975 18.01 -15.89 8.19
N MET A 976 18.05 -16.04 6.88
CA MET A 976 18.56 -14.99 5.98
C MET A 976 17.64 -13.76 5.99
N GLN A 977 18.25 -12.57 6.04
CA GLN A 977 17.62 -11.26 6.04
C GLN A 977 17.71 -10.61 4.65
N LYS A 978 16.94 -9.54 4.43
CA LYS A 978 16.86 -8.85 3.13
C LYS A 978 18.21 -8.38 2.57
N ASN A 979 19.18 -8.12 3.43
CA ASN A 979 20.53 -7.67 3.07
C ASN A 979 21.57 -8.80 3.03
N GLY A 980 21.15 -10.07 3.05
CA GLY A 980 22.05 -11.23 3.03
C GLY A 980 22.70 -11.59 4.38
N THR A 981 22.47 -10.82 5.45
CA THR A 981 22.86 -11.23 6.83
C THR A 981 21.91 -12.29 7.39
N TYR A 982 22.23 -12.84 8.55
CA TYR A 982 21.49 -13.89 9.20
C TYR A 982 21.00 -13.48 10.59
N SER A 983 19.89 -14.06 11.03
CA SER A 983 19.42 -13.98 12.42
C SER A 983 19.59 -15.30 13.17
N ILE A 984 20.01 -15.18 14.42
CA ILE A 984 20.32 -16.27 15.33
C ILE A 984 19.37 -16.16 16.53
N VAL A 985 18.59 -17.21 16.76
CA VAL A 985 17.67 -17.30 17.90
C VAL A 985 18.07 -18.48 18.76
N PRO A 986 18.79 -18.26 19.89
CA PRO A 986 19.08 -19.33 20.83
C PRO A 986 17.80 -19.82 21.52
N ARG A 987 17.81 -21.08 21.94
CA ARG A 987 16.70 -21.69 22.67
C ARG A 987 16.62 -21.12 24.09
N ILE A 988 15.44 -20.60 24.46
CA ILE A 988 15.09 -20.18 25.82
C ILE A 988 13.81 -20.92 26.18
N ALA A 989 13.96 -22.08 26.82
CA ALA A 989 12.85 -22.99 27.04
C ALA A 989 11.77 -22.37 27.93
N GLY A 990 10.52 -22.37 27.47
CA GLY A 990 9.40 -21.78 28.22
C GLY A 990 9.51 -20.27 28.47
N GLY A 991 10.48 -19.58 27.86
CA GLY A 991 10.80 -18.18 28.15
C GLY A 991 11.59 -17.95 29.44
N GLU A 992 12.06 -19.01 30.11
CA GLU A 992 12.83 -18.91 31.35
C GLU A 992 14.33 -18.74 31.10
N ILE A 993 14.92 -17.65 31.63
CA ILE A 993 16.33 -17.32 31.44
C ILE A 993 16.97 -16.83 32.73
N THR A 994 18.19 -17.30 33.02
CA THR A 994 18.97 -16.83 34.18
C THR A 994 19.63 -15.48 33.86
N PRO A 995 19.93 -14.64 34.88
CA PRO A 995 20.64 -13.39 34.69
C PRO A 995 21.98 -13.56 33.95
N ASP A 996 22.78 -14.59 34.30
CA ASP A 996 24.06 -14.86 33.65
C ASP A 996 23.90 -15.17 32.16
N LYS A 997 22.91 -16.00 31.80
CA LYS A 997 22.60 -16.29 30.39
C LYS A 997 22.11 -15.06 29.64
N LEU A 998 21.29 -14.21 30.27
CA LEU A 998 20.83 -12.95 29.68
C LEU A 998 22.00 -11.98 29.44
N ILE A 999 22.95 -11.92 30.38
CA ILE A 999 24.19 -11.12 30.23
C ILE A 999 25.01 -11.65 29.05
N VAL A 1000 25.16 -12.97 28.90
CA VAL A 1000 25.87 -13.56 27.75
C VAL A 1000 25.22 -13.17 26.43
N LEU A 1001 23.88 -13.21 26.32
CA LEU A 1001 23.19 -12.76 25.10
C LEU A 1001 23.52 -11.30 24.79
N GLY A 1002 23.51 -10.42 25.80
CA GLY A 1002 23.91 -9.03 25.65
C GLY A 1002 25.39 -8.85 25.26
N GLN A 1003 26.28 -9.66 25.81
CA GLN A 1003 27.72 -9.64 25.49
C GLN A 1003 27.98 -10.12 24.05
N VAL A 1004 27.36 -11.21 23.63
CA VAL A 1004 27.45 -11.72 22.25
C VAL A 1004 26.85 -10.71 21.29
N ALA A 1005 25.65 -10.19 21.56
CA ALA A 1005 25.04 -9.16 20.72
C ALA A 1005 25.93 -7.92 20.59
N LYS A 1006 26.53 -7.46 21.69
CA LYS A 1006 27.46 -6.33 21.68
C LYS A 1006 28.76 -6.64 20.93
N LYS A 1007 29.30 -7.86 21.08
CA LYS A 1007 30.56 -8.28 20.46
C LYS A 1007 30.46 -8.34 18.94
N TYR A 1008 29.34 -8.85 18.42
CA TYR A 1008 29.09 -9.02 16.98
C TYR A 1008 28.18 -7.94 16.40
N SER A 1009 27.91 -6.86 17.15
CA SER A 1009 27.06 -5.74 16.72
C SER A 1009 25.68 -6.17 16.18
N LEU A 1010 25.03 -7.11 16.89
CA LEU A 1010 23.75 -7.69 16.47
C LEU A 1010 22.56 -6.87 17.01
N TYR A 1011 21.56 -6.61 16.17
CA TYR A 1011 20.28 -6.06 16.61
C TYR A 1011 19.50 -7.11 17.41
N THR A 1012 18.89 -6.69 18.51
CA THR A 1012 18.26 -7.58 19.49
C THR A 1012 16.78 -7.27 19.65
N LYS A 1013 15.93 -8.30 19.48
CA LYS A 1013 14.48 -8.16 19.65
C LYS A 1013 13.91 -9.27 20.51
N ILE A 1014 13.06 -8.90 21.46
CA ILE A 1014 12.23 -9.85 22.19
C ILE A 1014 11.07 -10.26 21.27
N THR A 1015 10.93 -11.56 21.05
CA THR A 1015 9.90 -12.14 20.19
C THR A 1015 8.64 -12.46 20.98
N GLY A 1016 7.50 -12.55 20.29
CA GLY A 1016 6.23 -13.01 20.90
C GLY A 1016 6.27 -14.44 21.43
N GLY A 1017 7.32 -15.22 21.14
CA GLY A 1017 7.57 -16.55 21.72
C GLY A 1017 8.40 -16.53 23.00
N GLN A 1018 8.64 -15.35 23.60
CA GLN A 1018 9.49 -15.18 24.79
C GLN A 1018 10.96 -15.55 24.56
N ARG A 1019 11.47 -15.27 23.35
CA ARG A 1019 12.88 -15.46 22.99
C ARG A 1019 13.55 -14.16 22.60
N VAL A 1020 14.89 -14.15 22.60
CA VAL A 1020 15.71 -13.05 22.07
C VAL A 1020 16.23 -13.43 20.69
N ASP A 1021 15.94 -12.61 19.70
CA ASP A 1021 16.40 -12.78 18.32
C ASP A 1021 17.55 -11.80 18.05
N LEU A 1022 18.67 -12.33 17.53
CA LEU A 1022 19.92 -11.61 17.27
C LEU A 1022 20.10 -11.48 15.74
N PHE A 1023 19.94 -10.28 15.20
CA PHE A 1023 19.96 -10.01 13.76
C PHE A 1023 21.27 -9.39 13.30
N GLY A 1024 21.68 -9.67 12.07
CA GLY A 1024 22.81 -9.00 11.42
C GLY A 1024 24.10 -9.82 11.41
N ALA A 1025 24.07 -11.08 11.83
CA ALA A 1025 25.25 -11.94 11.82
C ALA A 1025 25.65 -12.29 10.39
N GLN A 1026 26.94 -12.23 10.08
CA GLN A 1026 27.44 -12.66 8.77
C GLN A 1026 27.66 -14.18 8.74
N LEU A 1027 27.71 -14.75 7.53
CA LEU A 1027 27.83 -16.21 7.34
C LEU A 1027 29.02 -16.82 8.10
N HIS A 1028 30.18 -16.15 8.06
CA HIS A 1028 31.41 -16.60 8.72
C HIS A 1028 31.41 -16.40 10.24
N GLU A 1029 30.53 -15.53 10.75
CA GLU A 1029 30.38 -15.28 12.19
C GLU A 1029 29.46 -16.30 12.85
N LEU A 1030 28.59 -16.98 12.08
CA LEU A 1030 27.63 -17.95 12.61
C LEU A 1030 28.30 -18.98 13.53
N PRO A 1031 29.38 -19.70 13.14
CA PRO A 1031 30.01 -20.67 14.03
C PRO A 1031 30.68 -20.02 15.26
N LEU A 1032 31.19 -18.79 15.13
CA LEU A 1032 31.82 -18.09 16.25
C LEU A 1032 30.79 -17.71 17.32
N ILE A 1033 29.64 -17.20 16.88
CA ILE A 1033 28.51 -16.85 17.74
C ILE A 1033 27.94 -18.11 18.38
N TRP A 1034 27.71 -19.18 17.61
CA TRP A 1034 27.21 -20.45 18.13
C TRP A 1034 28.12 -21.01 19.21
N LYS A 1035 29.44 -20.93 19.03
CA LYS A 1035 30.41 -21.41 20.02
C LYS A 1035 30.24 -20.71 21.36
N GLU A 1036 30.17 -19.38 21.37
CA GLU A 1036 29.98 -18.62 22.61
C GLU A 1036 28.63 -18.90 23.28
N LEU A 1037 27.57 -19.06 22.49
CA LEU A 1037 26.25 -19.40 23.00
C LEU A 1037 26.23 -20.82 23.59
N VAL A 1038 26.84 -21.80 22.90
CA VAL A 1038 26.92 -23.20 23.36
C VAL A 1038 27.79 -23.32 24.61
N ASP A 1039 28.92 -22.61 24.68
CA ASP A 1039 29.80 -22.56 25.86
C ASP A 1039 29.06 -22.00 27.09
N ALA A 1040 28.10 -21.09 26.88
CA ALA A 1040 27.20 -20.57 27.93
C ALA A 1040 25.97 -21.46 28.20
N GLY A 1041 25.87 -22.61 27.52
CA GLY A 1041 24.80 -23.59 27.70
C GLY A 1041 23.49 -23.26 26.99
N PHE A 1042 23.54 -22.52 25.88
CA PHE A 1042 22.43 -22.41 24.93
C PHE A 1042 22.46 -23.53 23.88
N GLU A 1043 21.29 -23.79 23.30
CA GLU A 1043 21.12 -24.69 22.15
C GLU A 1043 20.49 -23.92 20.98
N THR A 1044 20.50 -24.51 19.78
CA THR A 1044 19.76 -23.95 18.64
C THR A 1044 18.26 -23.85 18.94
N GLY A 1045 17.70 -22.67 18.73
CA GLY A 1045 16.25 -22.44 18.81
C GLY A 1045 15.47 -22.97 17.60
N HIS A 1046 16.16 -23.46 16.57
CA HIS A 1046 15.57 -23.91 15.28
C HIS A 1046 14.61 -22.89 14.66
N ALA A 1047 14.85 -21.60 14.91
CA ALA A 1047 14.04 -20.52 14.37
C ALA A 1047 14.21 -20.35 12.86
N TYR A 1048 15.05 -21.12 12.19
CA TYR A 1048 15.26 -21.09 10.74
C TYR A 1048 14.35 -22.09 10.02
N GLY A 1049 14.25 -23.30 10.54
CA GLY A 1049 13.55 -24.35 9.80
C GLY A 1049 12.07 -24.52 10.11
N LYS A 1050 11.49 -25.53 9.46
CA LYS A 1050 10.13 -26.04 9.68
C LYS A 1050 10.14 -27.08 10.80
N SER A 1051 10.14 -26.58 12.03
CA SER A 1051 10.27 -27.35 13.26
C SER A 1051 9.52 -26.68 14.42
N LEU A 1052 9.64 -27.22 15.63
CA LEU A 1052 9.18 -26.54 16.84
C LEU A 1052 9.92 -25.23 17.05
N ARG A 1053 9.20 -24.12 16.88
CA ARG A 1053 9.73 -22.76 16.98
C ARG A 1053 9.77 -22.23 18.41
N THR A 1054 8.78 -22.55 19.24
CA THR A 1054 8.69 -22.00 20.60
C THR A 1054 7.62 -22.70 21.42
N VAL A 1055 7.79 -22.73 22.74
CA VAL A 1055 6.72 -23.04 23.70
C VAL A 1055 6.57 -21.82 24.63
N LYS A 1056 5.53 -21.01 24.41
CA LYS A 1056 5.27 -19.82 25.24
C LYS A 1056 4.61 -20.23 26.56
N SER A 1057 5.05 -19.69 27.69
CA SER A 1057 4.48 -19.99 28.99
C SER A 1057 4.05 -18.73 29.74
N CYS A 1058 3.10 -18.86 30.66
CA CYS A 1058 2.98 -17.87 31.73
C CYS A 1058 3.71 -18.35 32.99
N VAL A 1059 3.92 -17.45 33.95
CA VAL A 1059 4.67 -17.75 35.18
C VAL A 1059 4.02 -18.80 36.10
N GLY A 1060 2.80 -19.26 35.78
CA GLY A 1060 2.13 -20.38 36.45
C GLY A 1060 1.81 -20.15 37.93
N SER A 1061 1.49 -21.24 38.63
CA SER A 1061 1.25 -21.25 40.09
C SER A 1061 2.48 -20.87 40.91
N THR A 1062 3.67 -20.92 40.30
CA THR A 1062 4.94 -20.53 40.93
C THR A 1062 4.98 -19.06 41.32
N TRP A 1063 4.33 -18.17 40.55
CA TRP A 1063 4.34 -16.72 40.80
C TRP A 1063 2.98 -16.04 40.69
N CYS A 1064 2.11 -16.50 39.80
CA CYS A 1064 0.82 -15.86 39.56
C CYS A 1064 -0.18 -16.26 40.64
N ARG A 1065 -0.83 -15.28 41.28
CA ARG A 1065 -1.90 -15.53 42.27
C ARG A 1065 -3.10 -16.33 41.74
N PHE A 1066 -3.27 -16.40 40.42
CA PHE A 1066 -4.34 -17.15 39.75
C PHE A 1066 -3.84 -18.44 39.12
N GLY A 1067 -2.54 -18.75 39.21
CA GLY A 1067 -1.98 -19.96 38.64
C GLY A 1067 -2.47 -21.19 39.39
N VAL A 1068 -3.05 -22.12 38.66
CA VAL A 1068 -3.58 -23.40 39.16
C VAL A 1068 -2.47 -24.47 39.15
N ASN A 1069 -1.67 -24.52 38.09
CA ASN A 1069 -0.59 -25.50 37.94
C ASN A 1069 0.71 -24.86 37.41
N ASP A 1070 1.81 -25.61 37.44
CA ASP A 1070 3.15 -25.17 36.99
C ASP A 1070 3.26 -25.19 35.47
N SER A 1071 2.77 -24.12 34.84
CA SER A 1071 2.87 -23.95 33.38
C SER A 1071 4.29 -23.71 32.89
N ALA A 1072 5.17 -23.14 33.70
CA ALA A 1072 6.56 -22.88 33.31
C ALA A 1072 7.32 -24.20 33.22
N GLY A 1073 7.25 -25.04 34.25
CA GLY A 1073 7.85 -26.37 34.25
C GLY A 1073 7.32 -27.26 33.12
N MET A 1074 6.00 -27.27 32.90
CA MET A 1074 5.40 -28.03 31.80
C MET A 1074 5.86 -27.50 30.43
N ALA A 1075 5.90 -26.18 30.20
CA ALA A 1075 6.40 -25.62 28.95
C ALA A 1075 7.86 -26.01 28.66
N ILE A 1076 8.72 -25.98 29.68
CA ILE A 1076 10.12 -26.41 29.57
C ILE A 1076 10.21 -27.91 29.23
N LYS A 1077 9.39 -28.75 29.86
CA LYS A 1077 9.32 -30.19 29.60
C LYS A 1077 8.93 -30.47 28.15
N LEU A 1078 7.87 -29.82 27.65
CA LEU A 1078 7.42 -29.96 26.27
C LEU A 1078 8.47 -29.43 25.28
N GLU A 1079 9.04 -28.25 25.54
CA GLU A 1079 10.05 -27.68 24.64
C GLU A 1079 11.30 -28.53 24.51
N ASN A 1080 11.75 -29.15 25.62
CA ASN A 1080 12.89 -30.06 25.63
C ASN A 1080 12.59 -31.43 25.03
N ARG A 1081 11.34 -31.91 25.09
CA ARG A 1081 10.94 -33.15 24.45
C ARG A 1081 10.90 -32.98 22.93
N TYR A 1082 10.24 -31.95 22.44
CA TYR A 1082 9.96 -31.80 20.99
C TYR A 1082 10.98 -30.95 20.24
N LYS A 1083 12.12 -30.61 20.86
CA LYS A 1083 13.21 -29.92 20.16
C LYS A 1083 13.79 -30.80 19.06
N GLY A 1084 14.12 -30.19 17.92
CA GLY A 1084 14.64 -30.90 16.76
C GLY A 1084 13.58 -31.56 15.87
N LEU A 1085 12.34 -31.71 16.31
CA LEU A 1085 11.28 -32.28 15.47
C LEU A 1085 11.06 -31.44 14.20
N ARG A 1086 11.33 -32.05 13.04
CA ARG A 1086 11.02 -31.50 11.72
C ARG A 1086 9.61 -31.90 11.31
N SER A 1087 8.88 -30.96 10.70
CA SER A 1087 7.46 -31.11 10.36
C SER A 1087 7.13 -30.41 9.03
N PRO A 1088 5.99 -30.74 8.39
CA PRO A 1088 5.63 -30.16 7.08
C PRO A 1088 5.66 -28.62 7.07
N HIS A 1089 5.31 -28.01 8.20
CA HIS A 1089 5.50 -26.59 8.46
C HIS A 1089 5.93 -26.34 9.91
N LYS A 1090 6.41 -25.13 10.23
CA LYS A 1090 6.77 -24.69 11.59
C LYS A 1090 5.57 -24.77 12.54
N ILE A 1091 5.82 -25.26 13.76
CA ILE A 1091 4.83 -25.43 14.84
C ILE A 1091 5.21 -24.60 16.07
N LYS A 1092 4.21 -24.13 16.83
CA LYS A 1092 4.36 -23.35 18.05
C LYS A 1092 3.42 -23.87 19.11
N PHE A 1093 3.89 -23.97 20.36
CA PHE A 1093 3.03 -24.38 21.48
C PHE A 1093 2.88 -23.24 22.48
N ALA A 1094 1.89 -23.36 23.36
CA ALA A 1094 1.85 -22.54 24.57
C ALA A 1094 1.18 -23.27 25.74
N VAL A 1095 1.64 -22.96 26.95
CA VAL A 1095 1.15 -23.53 28.21
C VAL A 1095 0.71 -22.42 29.15
N SER A 1096 -0.56 -22.40 29.51
CA SER A 1096 -1.14 -21.45 30.47
C SER A 1096 -1.46 -22.13 31.79
N GLY A 1097 -1.03 -21.54 32.89
CA GLY A 1097 -1.28 -22.06 34.24
C GLY A 1097 -2.70 -21.82 34.77
N CYS A 1098 -3.59 -21.19 34.00
CA CYS A 1098 -5.01 -21.03 34.33
C CYS A 1098 -5.81 -20.62 33.09
N THR A 1099 -7.14 -20.60 33.21
CA THR A 1099 -8.09 -20.22 32.14
C THR A 1099 -8.01 -18.77 31.67
N ARG A 1100 -7.29 -17.89 32.39
CA ARG A 1100 -6.99 -16.52 31.91
C ARG A 1100 -6.01 -16.49 30.74
N GLU A 1101 -5.37 -17.62 30.45
CA GLU A 1101 -4.72 -17.89 29.18
C GLU A 1101 -3.61 -16.89 28.78
N CYS A 1102 -2.87 -16.32 29.73
CA CYS A 1102 -1.84 -15.31 29.43
C CYS A 1102 -0.73 -15.76 28.45
N ALA A 1103 -0.60 -17.07 28.18
CA ALA A 1103 0.34 -17.60 27.19
C ALA A 1103 -0.22 -17.65 25.76
N GLU A 1104 -1.50 -17.27 25.53
CA GLU A 1104 -2.20 -17.38 24.24
C GLU A 1104 -2.21 -18.82 23.69
N ALA A 1105 -2.38 -19.82 24.58
CA ALA A 1105 -2.49 -21.25 24.29
C ALA A 1105 -3.40 -21.60 23.11
N GLN A 1106 -4.59 -20.99 23.01
CA GLN A 1106 -5.55 -21.31 21.96
C GLN A 1106 -5.14 -20.76 20.59
N SER A 1107 -4.18 -19.85 20.50
CA SER A 1107 -3.68 -19.35 19.21
C SER A 1107 -2.54 -20.19 18.61
N LYS A 1108 -2.15 -21.29 19.26
CA LYS A 1108 -0.97 -22.09 18.93
C LYS A 1108 -1.37 -23.47 18.37
N ASP A 1109 -0.45 -24.11 17.66
CA ASP A 1109 -0.66 -25.45 17.08
C ASP A 1109 -0.99 -26.48 18.18
N ILE A 1110 -0.35 -26.34 19.35
CA ILE A 1110 -0.68 -27.08 20.58
C ILE A 1110 -0.83 -26.09 21.73
N GLY A 1111 -2.03 -26.02 22.30
CA GLY A 1111 -2.36 -25.22 23.47
C GLY A 1111 -2.58 -26.11 24.69
N VAL A 1112 -2.00 -25.77 25.83
CA VAL A 1112 -2.20 -26.49 27.08
C VAL A 1112 -2.67 -25.49 28.14
N ILE A 1113 -3.81 -25.76 28.78
CA ILE A 1113 -4.38 -24.88 29.80
C ILE A 1113 -4.64 -25.68 31.08
N ALA A 1114 -4.11 -25.23 32.20
CA ALA A 1114 -4.31 -25.88 33.49
C ALA A 1114 -5.76 -25.74 33.98
N THR A 1115 -6.29 -26.83 34.53
CA THR A 1115 -7.56 -26.90 35.26
C THR A 1115 -7.32 -27.41 36.67
N GLU A 1116 -8.36 -27.43 37.51
CA GLU A 1116 -8.26 -27.99 38.87
C GLU A 1116 -8.00 -29.51 38.86
N ASN A 1117 -8.36 -30.20 37.78
CA ASN A 1117 -8.27 -31.66 37.65
C ASN A 1117 -7.08 -32.13 36.78
N GLY A 1118 -6.30 -31.22 36.20
CA GLY A 1118 -5.18 -31.58 35.31
C GLY A 1118 -4.96 -30.55 34.20
N TRP A 1119 -4.87 -31.02 32.96
CA TRP A 1119 -4.62 -30.20 31.77
C TRP A 1119 -5.71 -30.37 30.72
N ASN A 1120 -6.16 -29.25 30.14
CA ASN A 1120 -6.91 -29.24 28.89
C ASN A 1120 -5.93 -29.07 27.72
N LEU A 1121 -6.00 -29.99 26.77
CA LEU A 1121 -5.24 -29.98 25.53
C LEU A 1121 -6.10 -29.41 24.40
N TYR A 1122 -5.57 -28.42 23.71
CA TYR A 1122 -6.13 -27.79 22.52
C TYR A 1122 -5.18 -28.01 21.34
N VAL A 1123 -5.72 -28.26 20.15
CA VAL A 1123 -4.91 -28.57 18.96
C VAL A 1123 -5.33 -27.74 17.75
N CYS A 1124 -4.40 -27.58 16.80
CA CYS A 1124 -4.65 -27.02 15.47
C CYS A 1124 -5.02 -25.51 15.43
N GLY A 1125 -4.56 -24.72 16.41
CA GLY A 1125 -4.67 -23.26 16.38
C GLY A 1125 -3.65 -22.57 15.46
N ASN A 1126 -3.91 -21.31 15.11
CA ASN A 1126 -3.04 -20.54 14.21
C ASN A 1126 -3.07 -19.03 14.51
N GLY A 1127 -1.96 -18.47 15.02
CA GLY A 1127 -1.76 -17.01 15.14
C GLY A 1127 -1.09 -16.37 13.90
N GLY A 1128 -1.52 -16.74 12.68
CA GLY A 1128 -0.96 -16.30 11.39
C GLY A 1128 -1.86 -15.34 10.60
N MET A 1129 -1.69 -15.29 9.27
CA MET A 1129 -2.47 -14.40 8.37
C MET A 1129 -3.99 -14.62 8.46
N LYS A 1130 -4.41 -15.87 8.70
CA LYS A 1130 -5.79 -16.22 9.06
C LYS A 1130 -5.76 -16.73 10.52
N PRO A 1131 -6.07 -15.88 11.50
CA PRO A 1131 -6.14 -16.31 12.89
C PRO A 1131 -7.22 -17.38 13.08
N ARG A 1132 -6.90 -18.43 13.84
CA ARG A 1132 -7.83 -19.52 14.18
C ARG A 1132 -7.54 -19.98 15.60
N HIS A 1133 -8.57 -20.12 16.44
CA HIS A 1133 -8.41 -20.75 17.74
C HIS A 1133 -8.22 -22.27 17.59
N ALA A 1134 -7.47 -22.86 18.49
CA ALA A 1134 -7.27 -24.29 18.63
C ALA A 1134 -8.53 -24.91 19.24
N ASP A 1135 -8.88 -26.10 18.79
CA ASP A 1135 -10.07 -26.80 19.28
C ASP A 1135 -9.74 -27.64 20.51
N LEU A 1136 -10.69 -27.71 21.45
CA LEU A 1136 -10.54 -28.52 22.65
C LEU A 1136 -10.49 -30.01 22.27
N PHE A 1137 -9.32 -30.62 22.50
CA PHE A 1137 -9.03 -31.99 22.12
C PHE A 1137 -9.35 -32.99 23.24
N ALA A 1138 -8.86 -32.72 24.45
CA ALA A 1138 -9.14 -33.55 25.62
C ALA A 1138 -8.98 -32.72 26.91
N THR A 1139 -9.68 -33.11 27.97
CA THR A 1139 -9.74 -32.41 29.25
C THR A 1139 -9.21 -33.25 30.40
N ASP A 1140 -8.84 -32.60 31.49
CA ASP A 1140 -8.48 -33.23 32.77
C ASP A 1140 -7.37 -34.30 32.64
N LEU A 1141 -6.40 -34.04 31.75
CA LEU A 1141 -5.29 -34.94 31.49
C LEU A 1141 -4.23 -34.84 32.58
N ASP A 1142 -3.68 -35.99 32.98
CA ASP A 1142 -2.41 -36.04 33.70
C ASP A 1142 -1.22 -35.77 32.76
N ASP A 1143 -0.05 -35.51 33.35
CA ASP A 1143 1.20 -35.20 32.65
C ASP A 1143 1.65 -36.27 31.64
N GLU A 1144 1.43 -37.55 31.93
CA GLU A 1144 1.85 -38.67 31.08
C GLU A 1144 0.91 -38.80 29.88
N THR A 1145 -0.39 -38.77 30.13
CA THR A 1145 -1.43 -38.85 29.10
C THR A 1145 -1.38 -37.65 28.16
N LEU A 1146 -1.16 -36.44 28.69
CA LEU A 1146 -0.98 -35.23 27.89
C LEU A 1146 0.16 -35.40 26.86
N ILE A 1147 1.31 -35.90 27.31
CA ILE A 1147 2.48 -36.10 26.44
C ILE A 1147 2.20 -37.14 25.37
N LYS A 1148 1.56 -38.27 25.72
CA LYS A 1148 1.20 -39.31 24.74
C LYS A 1148 0.29 -38.77 23.65
N TYR A 1149 -0.72 -37.98 24.00
CA TYR A 1149 -1.61 -37.39 23.00
C TYR A 1149 -0.90 -36.39 22.10
N ILE A 1150 -0.02 -35.55 22.65
CA ILE A 1150 0.79 -34.63 21.84
C ILE A 1150 1.73 -35.41 20.91
N ASP A 1151 2.42 -36.45 21.40
CA ASP A 1151 3.30 -37.30 20.58
C ASP A 1151 2.53 -37.87 19.36
N ARG A 1152 1.35 -38.46 19.62
CA ARG A 1152 0.50 -39.06 18.61
C ARG A 1152 0.00 -38.04 17.59
N VAL A 1153 -0.51 -36.88 18.03
CA VAL A 1153 -0.98 -35.81 17.13
C VAL A 1153 0.15 -35.32 16.23
N LEU A 1154 1.33 -35.03 16.80
CA LEU A 1154 2.45 -34.51 16.03
C LEU A 1154 2.98 -35.52 15.02
N MET A 1155 3.14 -36.78 15.40
CA MET A 1155 3.62 -37.81 14.47
C MET A 1155 2.60 -38.13 13.39
N PHE A 1156 1.31 -38.11 13.72
CA PHE A 1156 0.25 -38.29 12.73
C PHE A 1156 0.23 -37.12 11.72
N TYR A 1157 0.38 -35.88 12.19
CA TYR A 1157 0.53 -34.70 11.34
C TYR A 1157 1.80 -34.74 10.48
N VAL A 1158 2.94 -35.15 11.04
CA VAL A 1158 4.21 -35.27 10.29
C VAL A 1158 4.08 -36.26 9.13
N LYS A 1159 3.33 -37.35 9.35
CA LYS A 1159 3.06 -38.41 8.38
C LYS A 1159 2.09 -37.97 7.28
N THR A 1160 0.96 -37.36 7.66
CA THR A 1160 -0.19 -37.13 6.76
C THR A 1160 -0.32 -35.68 6.26
N GLY A 1161 0.39 -34.72 6.86
CA GLY A 1161 0.35 -33.33 6.45
C GLY A 1161 1.04 -33.10 5.10
N ASP A 1162 0.46 -32.24 4.28
CA ASP A 1162 1.01 -31.88 2.97
C ASP A 1162 2.13 -30.82 3.07
N ARG A 1163 2.86 -30.59 1.97
CA ARG A 1163 4.00 -29.67 1.89
C ARG A 1163 3.62 -28.26 2.33
N LEU A 1164 4.36 -27.73 3.31
CA LEU A 1164 4.15 -26.38 3.88
C LEU A 1164 2.73 -26.15 4.44
N GLN A 1165 1.96 -27.20 4.66
CA GLN A 1165 0.62 -27.11 5.24
C GLN A 1165 0.70 -26.82 6.74
N ARG A 1166 -0.21 -25.98 7.26
CA ARG A 1166 -0.33 -25.70 8.71
C ARG A 1166 -1.24 -26.73 9.37
N THR A 1167 -1.01 -27.02 10.65
CA THR A 1167 -1.85 -27.96 11.44
C THR A 1167 -3.35 -27.62 11.38
N SER A 1168 -3.69 -26.32 11.42
CA SER A 1168 -5.08 -25.86 11.25
C SER A 1168 -5.71 -26.31 9.93
N VAL A 1169 -5.01 -26.06 8.82
CA VAL A 1169 -5.50 -26.40 7.47
C VAL A 1169 -5.50 -27.91 7.24
N TRP A 1170 -4.51 -28.61 7.81
CA TRP A 1170 -4.45 -30.06 7.77
C TRP A 1170 -5.66 -30.71 8.45
N MET A 1171 -6.03 -30.24 9.64
CA MET A 1171 -7.20 -30.76 10.35
C MET A 1171 -8.52 -30.39 9.66
N ASP A 1172 -8.62 -29.16 9.12
CA ASP A 1172 -9.83 -28.72 8.41
C ASP A 1172 -10.05 -29.50 7.08
N ASN A 1173 -8.97 -29.96 6.44
CA ASN A 1173 -9.03 -30.78 5.22
C ASN A 1173 -9.23 -32.29 5.49
N MET A 1174 -9.11 -32.73 6.74
CA MET A 1174 -9.22 -34.14 7.12
C MET A 1174 -10.70 -34.55 7.17
N GLU A 1175 -11.06 -35.65 6.51
CA GLU A 1175 -12.42 -36.17 6.55
C GLU A 1175 -12.81 -36.58 7.99
N GLY A 1176 -13.86 -35.98 8.54
CA GLY A 1176 -14.24 -36.12 9.95
C GLY A 1176 -13.48 -35.22 10.94
N GLY A 1177 -12.53 -34.41 10.47
CA GLY A 1177 -11.87 -33.34 11.21
C GLY A 1177 -11.34 -33.75 12.60
N LEU A 1178 -11.73 -32.98 13.62
CA LEU A 1178 -11.31 -33.20 15.00
C LEU A 1178 -11.78 -34.55 15.56
N ASP A 1179 -12.99 -35.00 15.20
CA ASP A 1179 -13.54 -36.26 15.71
C ASP A 1179 -12.77 -37.47 15.16
N TYR A 1180 -12.41 -37.44 13.88
CA TYR A 1180 -11.53 -38.46 13.32
C TYR A 1180 -10.15 -38.42 13.96
N LEU A 1181 -9.59 -37.23 14.22
CA LEU A 1181 -8.31 -37.12 14.92
C LEU A 1181 -8.38 -37.71 16.34
N LYS A 1182 -9.49 -37.51 17.08
CA LYS A 1182 -9.73 -38.14 18.38
C LYS A 1182 -9.84 -39.66 18.26
N ASP A 1183 -10.59 -40.18 17.28
CA ASP A 1183 -10.69 -41.62 17.01
C ASP A 1183 -9.31 -42.27 16.81
N VAL A 1184 -8.43 -41.63 16.03
CA VAL A 1184 -7.09 -42.16 15.73
C VAL A 1184 -6.15 -42.04 16.94
N VAL A 1185 -6.16 -40.90 17.64
CA VAL A 1185 -5.17 -40.59 18.68
C VAL A 1185 -5.58 -41.09 20.07
N ILE A 1186 -6.87 -40.98 20.43
CA ILE A 1186 -7.38 -41.32 21.77
C ILE A 1186 -7.85 -42.78 21.78
N GLU A 1187 -8.75 -43.13 20.87
CA GLU A 1187 -9.37 -44.47 20.80
C GLU A 1187 -8.49 -45.50 20.05
N ASP A 1188 -7.35 -45.07 19.51
CA ASP A 1188 -6.40 -45.89 18.74
C ASP A 1188 -7.09 -46.75 17.67
N LYS A 1189 -8.07 -46.16 16.96
CA LYS A 1189 -8.91 -46.86 15.97
C LYS A 1189 -8.11 -47.56 14.87
N LEU A 1190 -6.92 -47.05 14.55
CA LEU A 1190 -6.00 -47.61 13.55
C LEU A 1190 -4.97 -48.58 14.14
N ASN A 1191 -4.90 -48.74 15.47
CA ASN A 1191 -3.88 -49.52 16.18
C ASN A 1191 -2.44 -49.09 15.84
N ILE A 1192 -2.19 -47.77 15.79
CA ILE A 1192 -0.89 -47.18 15.44
C ILE A 1192 -0.30 -46.33 16.56
N ALA A 1193 -0.99 -46.17 17.69
CA ALA A 1193 -0.54 -45.30 18.78
C ALA A 1193 0.87 -45.68 19.29
N GLU A 1194 1.14 -46.98 19.53
CA GLU A 1194 2.45 -47.45 19.97
C GLU A 1194 3.55 -47.16 18.93
N GLU A 1195 3.22 -47.28 17.64
CA GLU A 1195 4.15 -46.95 16.56
C GLU A 1195 4.46 -45.45 16.54
N LEU A 1196 3.44 -44.58 16.64
CA LEU A 1196 3.62 -43.12 16.68
C LEU A 1196 4.43 -42.69 17.90
N GLU A 1197 4.18 -43.25 19.07
CA GLU A 1197 4.95 -42.99 20.29
C GLU A 1197 6.40 -43.46 20.17
N SER A 1198 6.64 -44.62 19.57
CA SER A 1198 7.99 -45.15 19.30
C SER A 1198 8.75 -44.26 18.31
N GLN A 1199 8.08 -43.76 17.26
CA GLN A 1199 8.68 -42.83 16.31
C GLN A 1199 9.05 -41.50 16.97
N MET A 1200 8.17 -40.92 17.80
CA MET A 1200 8.51 -39.72 18.57
C MET A 1200 9.67 -39.99 19.52
N SER A 1201 9.66 -41.13 20.22
CA SER A 1201 10.75 -41.53 21.12
C SER A 1201 12.10 -41.63 20.39
N HIS A 1202 12.11 -42.16 19.17
CA HIS A 1202 13.31 -42.17 18.34
C HIS A 1202 13.85 -40.76 18.07
N VAL A 1203 12.99 -39.80 17.70
CA VAL A 1203 13.39 -38.40 17.47
C VAL A 1203 13.93 -37.75 18.76
N VAL A 1204 13.30 -38.02 19.90
CA VAL A 1204 13.73 -37.51 21.22
C VAL A 1204 15.10 -38.10 21.59
N ASP A 1205 15.27 -39.42 21.48
CA ASP A 1205 16.46 -40.15 21.92
C ASP A 1205 17.68 -39.90 21.03
N THR A 1206 17.46 -39.54 19.76
CA THR A 1206 18.51 -39.23 18.79
C THR A 1206 18.77 -37.74 18.63
N TYR A 1207 18.10 -36.89 19.41
CA TYR A 1207 18.29 -35.44 19.31
C TYR A 1207 19.76 -35.05 19.54
N GLN A 1208 20.26 -34.25 18.61
CA GLN A 1208 21.54 -33.59 18.71
C GLN A 1208 21.38 -32.10 18.41
N CYS A 1209 22.11 -31.26 19.14
CA CYS A 1209 22.09 -29.82 18.89
C CYS A 1209 22.87 -29.52 17.61
N GLU A 1210 22.17 -29.13 16.54
CA GLU A 1210 22.76 -28.92 15.20
C GLU A 1210 23.94 -27.92 15.23
N TRP A 1211 23.87 -26.88 16.06
CA TRP A 1211 24.99 -25.96 16.27
C TRP A 1211 26.21 -26.65 16.88
N LYS A 1212 26.00 -27.42 17.97
CA LYS A 1212 27.09 -28.11 18.66
C LYS A 1212 27.73 -29.18 17.77
N SER A 1213 26.93 -30.00 17.12
CA SER A 1213 27.41 -31.04 16.20
C SER A 1213 28.19 -30.44 15.01
N THR A 1214 27.78 -29.27 14.53
CA THR A 1214 28.53 -28.55 13.47
C THR A 1214 29.86 -27.99 13.96
N LEU A 1215 29.94 -27.53 15.22
CA LEU A 1215 31.17 -27.01 15.81
C LEU A 1215 32.23 -28.08 16.09
N GLU A 1216 31.81 -29.32 16.29
CA GLU A 1216 32.68 -30.47 16.58
C GLU A 1216 33.27 -31.12 15.30
N ASP A 1217 32.82 -30.69 14.12
CA ASP A 1217 33.21 -31.25 12.81
C ASP A 1217 33.86 -30.19 11.90
N GLU A 1218 35.17 -30.31 11.69
CA GLU A 1218 35.95 -29.34 10.88
C GLU A 1218 35.53 -29.30 9.40
N ASP A 1219 34.99 -30.39 8.85
CA ASP A 1219 34.54 -30.43 7.45
C ASP A 1219 33.22 -29.66 7.27
N LYS A 1220 32.30 -29.74 8.24
CA LYS A 1220 31.06 -28.95 8.25
C LYS A 1220 31.33 -27.45 8.37
N LEU A 1221 32.34 -27.05 9.17
CA LEU A 1221 32.74 -25.65 9.35
C LEU A 1221 33.24 -24.98 8.06
N LYS A 1222 33.78 -25.74 7.10
CA LYS A 1222 34.28 -25.19 5.82
C LYS A 1222 33.16 -24.50 5.01
N ARG A 1223 31.90 -24.91 5.19
CA ARG A 1223 30.73 -24.37 4.47
C ARG A 1223 30.35 -22.94 4.90
N PHE A 1224 30.84 -22.49 6.05
CA PHE A 1224 30.59 -21.15 6.58
C PHE A 1224 31.67 -20.13 6.21
N ARG A 1225 32.66 -20.51 5.39
CA ARG A 1225 33.72 -19.60 4.93
C ARG A 1225 33.22 -18.77 3.74
N SER A 1226 33.40 -17.46 3.80
CA SER A 1226 32.93 -16.51 2.77
C SER A 1226 33.68 -16.63 1.44
N VAL A 1227 34.94 -17.09 1.41
CA VAL A 1227 35.73 -17.30 0.18
C VAL A 1227 36.73 -18.45 0.37
N VAL A 1228 36.89 -19.31 -0.64
CA VAL A 1228 37.82 -20.47 -0.63
C VAL A 1228 39.31 -20.07 -0.49
N ASN A 1229 39.67 -18.79 -0.66
CA ASN A 1229 41.07 -18.32 -0.75
C ASN A 1229 41.37 -16.95 -0.07
N SER A 1230 40.73 -16.58 1.04
CA SER A 1230 41.18 -15.38 1.79
C SER A 1230 40.84 -15.41 3.28
N ASP A 1231 41.82 -15.08 4.11
CA ASP A 1231 41.68 -14.91 5.58
C ASP A 1231 41.10 -13.55 6.00
N GLN A 1232 40.40 -12.81 5.12
CA GLN A 1232 39.82 -11.50 5.43
C GLN A 1232 38.34 -11.57 5.84
N GLN A 1233 38.06 -11.02 7.02
CA GLN A 1233 36.77 -10.96 7.72
C GLN A 1233 35.90 -9.80 7.21
N ALA A 1234 34.60 -10.06 7.13
CA ALA A 1234 33.49 -9.19 6.74
C ALA A 1234 33.25 -8.93 5.23
N ASP A 1235 32.01 -9.17 4.78
CA ASP A 1235 31.52 -8.78 3.45
C ASP A 1235 31.26 -7.25 3.41
N PRO A 1236 32.04 -6.46 2.65
CA PRO A 1236 31.95 -5.01 2.63
C PRO A 1236 30.67 -4.45 1.95
N GLN A 1237 29.82 -5.30 1.35
CA GLN A 1237 28.57 -4.89 0.70
C GLN A 1237 27.38 -4.78 1.66
N ILE A 1238 27.48 -5.33 2.87
CA ILE A 1238 26.39 -5.28 3.85
C ILE A 1238 26.44 -3.92 4.58
N VAL A 1239 25.58 -2.98 4.16
CA VAL A 1239 25.45 -1.66 4.78
C VAL A 1239 24.50 -1.75 5.98
N HIS A 1240 24.97 -1.30 7.15
CA HIS A 1240 24.15 -1.24 8.36
C HIS A 1240 23.78 0.22 8.69
N ILE A 1241 22.62 0.43 9.31
CA ILE A 1241 22.16 1.73 9.81
C ILE A 1241 21.83 1.58 11.29
N MET A 1242 22.31 2.53 12.10
CA MET A 1242 21.92 2.65 13.51
C MET A 1242 20.58 3.38 13.61
N GLU A 1243 19.54 2.70 14.11
CA GLU A 1243 18.23 3.27 14.40
C GLU A 1243 17.72 2.71 15.74
N ARG A 1244 17.27 3.57 16.65
CA ARG A 1244 16.86 3.21 18.04
C ARG A 1244 17.94 2.46 18.82
N ASP A 1245 19.18 2.98 18.77
CA ASP A 1245 20.35 2.41 19.47
C ASP A 1245 20.72 0.97 19.09
N GLN A 1246 20.23 0.46 17.95
CA GLN A 1246 20.54 -0.88 17.45
C GLN A 1246 20.89 -0.89 15.96
N VAL A 1247 21.68 -1.87 15.54
CA VAL A 1247 22.23 -2.03 14.18
C VAL A 1247 21.25 -2.78 13.27
N ARG A 1248 20.56 -2.11 12.35
CA ARG A 1248 19.68 -2.79 11.38
C ARG A 1248 20.22 -2.74 9.94
N PRO A 1249 19.78 -3.64 9.03
CA PRO A 1249 20.02 -3.49 7.60
C PRO A 1249 19.58 -2.11 7.10
N ALA A 1250 20.37 -1.50 6.20
CA ALA A 1250 20.05 -0.22 5.58
C ALA A 1250 18.67 -0.21 4.90
#